data_AF-A0A226DEV2-F1
#
_entry.id   AF-A0A226DEV2-F1
#
_cell.length_a   1.000
_cell.length_b   1.000
_cell.length_c   1.000
_cell.angle_alpha   90.00
_cell.angle_beta   90.00
_cell.angle_gamma   90.00
#
_symmetry.space_group_name_H-M   'P 1'
#
loop_
_entity.id
_entity.type
_entity.pdbx_description
1 polymer ?
#
loop_
_entity_poly.entity_id
_entity_poly.type
_entity_poly.pdbx_seq_one_letter_code
_entity_poly.pdbx_strand_id
1 'polypeptide(L)'
;MLGKWGIKGLDPFFIKRAKMRGYFPTVRQTSSANIPIAPVEKKRPFYDIRGRTLGIRREEQSVWERRAPLAPSHVKNLVKRGARVLVQPSNRRAYPMQAYAQAGAVISEDLVDADVICGVKQVPIDTLIKGKTYCFFSHTIKAQEANMPLLDAILEKNIRLLDYEKMCDDHGQRVVAFGKYAGVAGMVNILHGLGLRLLALGHHTPFMHIGPAHNYRNSGMARQAVRDAGYEMAIGMMPKSIGPLTFVFSGSGNVSQGAQEVFQELPFEYVPPDMLHKVAEHGATNKVYGCEVRRHDHLIRKDNGTYSARDYDLHPEAYISTFSKKIAPYASVILNGIYWAVNSPKLLTIPDAKYLLQPQEIPWLPSSPGCPVLPHRMLAICDISADPGGSIEFMNECTTIDNPFCLYDADRNKDITSFKGPGVLVCSIDNMPTQLPRESTDFFGELLFPYIPEILQSDAKKPFQEEDYSTAIGGAIIASNGKLTPNFEYIDELRKNNRSRQKIGTNVGTVGIHSKRALVLGAGYVSSPLVEYLTRESSNVNVTVASALKDEADALAAKYPVEPVLLDVTGRTDLLADHIRKADIVISLLPYGLHAQIAEECIRSKVNMVTASYCSPQMTELNDAAKAAGVTIVNEVGLDPGIDHLLAMEAFDEIHSHGGKVESFVSYCGGLPAPEASDNPLRYKFSWSPKGVLLNGLNGAKYLKANEVVEIHPGGALMSQDHVHKVSFLPGFSFEGFANRDSLTYKSLYGIPEAHTVLRGTLRYSGFADTMRAFIRLGLIDPTPHPALHPKGPEITWRQLISHLIGQVDSNIFYDNLKALVGRELDGDTVMVGAIEKLGLLDDIPVLKQGSPLDTISHYLNKRLAFERGERDLVVLRHEIVACWQDGKREFRGINLVVYGGTSSPLSGDGHAYSAMAKTVGYPAAITAKMVLDGEIQSPGMVYPLSPDIYKPILSRLAGEGIVPVEKAYSLDDHK
;
A
#
# COMPACT_ATOMS: atom_id res chain seq x y z
N MET A 1 -29.50 52.53 13.27
CA MET A 1 -29.24 53.45 12.14
C MET A 1 -29.28 52.67 10.84
N LEU A 2 -30.45 52.57 10.20
CA LEU A 2 -30.54 52.17 8.79
C LEU A 2 -31.69 52.95 8.17
N GLY A 3 -31.35 53.91 7.34
CA GLY A 3 -32.29 54.73 6.58
C GLY A 3 -31.54 55.39 5.43
N LYS A 4 -32.15 55.28 4.24
CA LYS A 4 -31.66 55.69 2.92
C LYS A 4 -30.67 54.66 2.35
N TRP A 5 -30.89 54.05 1.20
CA TRP A 5 -31.44 54.60 -0.04
C TRP A 5 -32.30 53.57 -0.77
N GLY A 6 -33.47 54.00 -1.22
CA GLY A 6 -34.32 53.22 -2.11
C GLY A 6 -33.96 53.44 -3.57
N ILE A 7 -34.19 52.41 -4.38
CA ILE A 7 -34.43 52.55 -5.82
C ILE A 7 -35.66 51.70 -6.14
N LYS A 8 -36.68 52.39 -6.68
CA LYS A 8 -37.93 51.84 -7.22
C LYS A 8 -37.71 51.39 -8.66
N GLY A 9 -38.36 50.28 -9.02
CA GLY A 9 -38.72 49.97 -10.40
C GLY A 9 -38.57 48.50 -10.74
N LEU A 10 -39.68 47.74 -10.68
CA LEU A 10 -40.00 46.63 -11.58
C LEU A 10 -41.43 46.10 -11.30
N ASP A 11 -42.30 46.37 -12.29
CA ASP A 11 -43.44 45.61 -12.82
C ASP A 11 -44.44 44.85 -11.89
N PRO A 12 -45.77 45.17 -11.90
CA PRO A 12 -46.80 44.46 -11.15
C PRO A 12 -47.15 43.03 -11.62
N PHE A 13 -46.39 42.43 -12.54
CA PHE A 13 -46.73 41.11 -13.12
C PHE A 13 -46.28 39.88 -12.30
N PHE A 14 -45.61 40.04 -11.15
CA PHE A 14 -45.06 38.91 -10.38
C PHE A 14 -45.94 38.37 -9.25
N ILE A 15 -46.99 39.08 -8.83
CA ILE A 15 -47.81 38.65 -7.67
C ILE A 15 -48.96 37.70 -8.07
N LYS A 16 -49.25 37.52 -9.37
CA LYS A 16 -50.40 36.72 -9.82
C LYS A 16 -50.09 35.30 -10.32
N ARG A 17 -48.83 34.88 -10.39
CA ARG A 17 -48.44 33.51 -10.82
C ARG A 17 -47.89 32.60 -9.71
N ALA A 18 -47.73 33.11 -8.49
CA ALA A 18 -47.28 32.33 -7.32
C ALA A 18 -48.43 31.69 -6.49
N LYS A 19 -49.68 31.78 -6.96
CA LYS A 19 -50.86 31.17 -6.30
C LYS A 19 -51.44 29.94 -7.02
N MET A 20 -50.77 29.40 -8.04
CA MET A 20 -51.32 28.29 -8.85
C MET A 20 -50.37 27.11 -9.13
N ARG A 21 -49.34 26.88 -8.31
CA ARG A 21 -48.65 25.58 -8.23
C ARG A 21 -48.24 25.30 -6.79
N GLY A 22 -48.91 24.32 -6.19
CA GLY A 22 -48.78 23.97 -4.77
C GLY A 22 -47.39 23.43 -4.42
N TYR A 23 -46.55 24.31 -3.87
CA TYR A 23 -45.31 23.96 -3.17
C TYR A 23 -45.32 24.59 -1.79
N PHE A 24 -46.19 24.06 -0.93
CA PHE A 24 -46.06 24.12 0.52
C PHE A 24 -46.73 22.86 1.04
N PRO A 25 -46.00 21.88 1.62
CA PRO A 25 -46.65 20.93 2.48
C PRO A 25 -47.08 21.71 3.73
N THR A 26 -48.38 21.91 3.85
CA THR A 26 -49.06 22.24 5.09
C THR A 26 -48.53 21.32 6.18
N VAL A 27 -47.96 21.91 7.23
CA VAL A 27 -47.73 21.22 8.50
C VAL A 27 -49.10 20.83 9.04
N ARG A 28 -49.56 19.63 8.69
CA ARG A 28 -50.56 18.93 9.51
C ARG A 28 -49.89 18.70 10.85
N GLN A 29 -50.48 19.25 11.91
CA GLN A 29 -50.35 18.69 13.24
C GLN A 29 -50.85 17.24 13.19
N THR A 30 -49.96 16.33 12.82
CA THR A 30 -50.10 14.92 13.13
C THR A 30 -49.80 14.78 14.61
N SER A 31 -50.86 14.50 15.37
CA SER A 31 -50.82 13.91 16.70
C SER A 31 -49.59 13.01 16.89
N SER A 32 -48.81 13.30 17.94
CA SER A 32 -48.01 12.34 18.72
C SER A 32 -47.60 11.08 17.95
N ALA A 33 -46.58 11.20 17.09
CA ALA A 33 -45.98 10.05 16.42
C ALA A 33 -45.05 9.32 17.41
N ASN A 34 -45.51 8.14 17.82
CA ASN A 34 -44.75 6.95 18.22
C ASN A 34 -43.24 7.15 18.43
N ILE A 35 -42.90 7.43 19.69
CA ILE A 35 -41.72 6.82 20.33
C ILE A 35 -41.76 5.32 19.98
N PRO A 36 -40.65 4.66 19.60
CA PRO A 36 -40.67 3.21 19.45
C PRO A 36 -41.23 2.62 20.74
N ILE A 37 -42.38 1.95 20.62
CA ILE A 37 -42.96 1.20 21.73
C ILE A 37 -41.87 0.19 22.08
N ALA A 38 -41.22 0.40 23.22
CA ALA A 38 -40.31 -0.58 23.80
C ALA A 38 -41.02 -1.94 23.76
N PRO A 39 -40.35 -3.03 23.36
CA PRO A 39 -40.94 -4.35 23.49
C PRO A 39 -41.45 -4.45 24.93
N VAL A 40 -42.70 -4.90 25.10
CA VAL A 40 -43.39 -4.97 26.41
C VAL A 40 -42.41 -5.54 27.43
N GLU A 41 -41.77 -4.66 28.20
CA GLU A 41 -40.76 -5.06 29.16
C GLU A 41 -41.47 -5.90 30.21
N LYS A 42 -40.98 -7.12 30.45
CA LYS A 42 -41.16 -7.73 31.78
C LYS A 42 -40.79 -6.62 32.78
N LYS A 43 -41.75 -6.17 33.59
CA LYS A 43 -41.52 -5.12 34.61
C LYS A 43 -40.18 -5.41 35.29
N ARG A 44 -39.17 -4.57 35.04
CA ARG A 44 -37.86 -4.73 35.69
C ARG A 44 -38.08 -4.71 37.22
N PRO A 45 -37.34 -5.52 37.99
CA PRO A 45 -37.50 -5.55 39.44
C PRO A 45 -37.39 -4.15 40.03
N PHE A 46 -38.25 -3.84 41.01
CA PHE A 46 -38.11 -2.58 41.74
C PHE A 46 -36.94 -2.71 42.73
N TYR A 47 -35.80 -2.11 42.41
CA TYR A 47 -34.64 -2.06 43.31
C TYR A 47 -34.76 -0.89 44.29
N ASP A 48 -34.75 -1.18 45.60
CA ASP A 48 -34.66 -0.15 46.65
C ASP A 48 -33.23 0.39 46.74
N ILE A 49 -33.07 1.67 46.44
CA ILE A 49 -31.77 2.36 46.43
C ILE A 49 -31.63 3.35 47.60
N ARG A 50 -32.58 3.36 48.54
CA ARG A 50 -32.51 4.23 49.72
C ARG A 50 -31.29 3.88 50.57
N GLY A 51 -30.48 4.90 50.87
CA GLY A 51 -29.26 4.74 51.66
C GLY A 51 -28.06 4.13 50.94
N ARG A 52 -28.19 3.75 49.66
CA ARG A 52 -27.05 3.34 48.82
C ARG A 52 -26.23 4.54 48.37
N THR A 53 -24.91 4.38 48.26
CA THR A 53 -24.00 5.47 47.87
C THR A 53 -23.32 5.23 46.52
N LEU A 54 -23.58 6.12 45.56
CA LEU A 54 -22.91 6.16 44.25
C LEU A 54 -21.78 7.20 44.27
N GLY A 55 -20.60 6.83 43.79
CA GLY A 55 -19.50 7.74 43.49
C GLY A 55 -19.42 8.03 41.99
N ILE A 56 -19.33 9.30 41.61
CA ILE A 56 -18.96 9.72 40.25
C ILE A 56 -17.55 10.31 40.33
N ARG A 57 -16.58 9.58 39.79
CA ARG A 57 -15.18 10.01 39.79
C ARG A 57 -14.91 11.10 38.77
N ARG A 58 -13.77 11.77 38.88
CA ARG A 58 -13.24 12.64 37.82
C ARG A 58 -12.39 11.84 36.83
N GLU A 59 -12.41 12.31 35.58
CA GLU A 59 -11.59 11.76 34.50
C GLU A 59 -10.25 12.49 34.41
N GLU A 60 -9.17 11.72 34.25
CA GLU A 60 -7.79 12.25 34.28
C GLU A 60 -6.93 11.77 33.10
N GLN A 61 -7.37 10.74 32.38
CA GLN A 61 -6.60 10.07 31.33
C GLN A 61 -6.28 10.97 30.12
N SER A 62 -7.21 11.83 29.71
CA SER A 62 -7.07 12.72 28.57
C SER A 62 -7.57 14.11 28.89
N VAL A 63 -6.91 15.14 28.35
CA VAL A 63 -7.36 16.53 28.44
C VAL A 63 -8.72 16.76 27.75
N TRP A 64 -9.01 15.95 26.73
CA TRP A 64 -10.26 16.00 25.97
C TRP A 64 -11.41 15.26 26.67
N GLU A 65 -11.12 14.36 27.61
CA GLU A 65 -12.14 13.62 28.35
C GLU A 65 -12.82 14.49 29.41
N ARG A 66 -13.88 15.17 28.97
CA ARG A 66 -14.69 16.06 29.80
C ARG A 66 -16.08 15.49 30.11
N ARG A 67 -16.36 14.27 29.66
CA ARG A 67 -17.66 13.61 29.87
C ARG A 67 -17.78 13.10 31.31
N ALA A 68 -18.99 12.70 31.67
CA ALA A 68 -19.27 11.97 32.90
C ALA A 68 -20.19 10.78 32.58
N PRO A 69 -20.24 9.74 33.43
CA PRO A 69 -21.17 8.62 33.22
C PRO A 69 -22.63 9.03 33.42
N LEU A 70 -22.90 10.07 34.23
CA LEU A 70 -24.25 10.57 34.52
C LEU A 70 -24.28 12.10 34.54
N ALA A 71 -25.26 12.69 33.86
CA ALA A 71 -25.59 14.10 33.91
C ALA A 71 -26.25 14.52 35.23
N PRO A 72 -26.28 15.82 35.58
CA PRO A 72 -26.98 16.33 36.76
C PRO A 72 -28.47 15.96 36.82
N SER A 73 -29.15 15.82 35.67
CA SER A 73 -30.55 15.37 35.60
C SER A 73 -30.74 13.96 36.16
N HIS A 74 -29.86 13.02 35.78
CA HIS A 74 -29.87 11.64 36.28
C HIS A 74 -29.57 11.60 37.77
N VAL A 75 -28.58 12.38 38.22
CA VAL A 75 -28.22 12.49 39.64
C VAL A 75 -29.39 13.01 40.47
N LYS A 76 -30.10 14.04 39.98
CA LYS A 76 -31.31 14.56 40.64
C LYS A 76 -32.38 13.49 40.80
N ASN A 77 -32.51 12.58 39.83
CA ASN A 77 -33.47 11.48 39.89
C ASN A 77 -33.05 10.42 40.93
N LEU A 78 -31.77 10.05 40.99
CA LEU A 78 -31.23 9.14 42.01
C LEU A 78 -31.40 9.69 43.43
N VAL A 79 -31.08 10.97 43.64
CA VAL A 79 -31.20 11.62 44.95
C VAL A 79 -32.66 11.68 45.39
N LYS A 80 -33.59 12.01 44.48
CA LYS A 80 -35.03 11.98 44.76
C LYS A 80 -35.54 10.60 45.17
N ARG A 81 -34.90 9.53 44.68
CA ARG A 81 -35.21 8.13 45.04
C ARG A 81 -34.50 7.67 46.32
N GLY A 82 -33.73 8.54 46.98
CA GLY A 82 -33.10 8.29 48.28
C GLY A 82 -31.68 7.75 48.23
N ALA A 83 -31.04 7.70 47.06
CA ALA A 83 -29.61 7.37 46.96
C ALA A 83 -28.73 8.58 47.31
N ARG A 84 -27.61 8.34 48.00
CA ARG A 84 -26.57 9.35 48.23
C ARG A 84 -25.62 9.35 47.02
N VAL A 85 -25.41 10.49 46.38
CA VAL A 85 -24.49 10.61 45.24
C VAL A 85 -23.31 11.49 45.61
N LEU A 86 -22.11 10.92 45.63
CA LEU A 86 -20.84 11.60 45.81
C LEU A 86 -20.25 11.94 44.45
N VAL A 87 -19.80 13.17 44.26
CA VAL A 87 -19.18 13.61 43.00
C VAL A 87 -17.82 14.19 43.30
N GLN A 88 -16.78 13.61 42.69
CA GLN A 88 -15.44 14.18 42.78
C GLN A 88 -15.36 15.52 42.06
N PRO A 89 -14.75 16.54 42.69
CA PRO A 89 -14.58 17.86 42.09
C PRO A 89 -13.68 17.77 40.86
N SER A 90 -14.06 18.47 39.79
CA SER A 90 -13.32 18.51 38.52
C SER A 90 -13.57 19.81 37.79
N ASN A 91 -12.49 20.51 37.44
CA ASN A 91 -12.53 21.69 36.59
C ASN A 91 -12.55 21.35 35.08
N ARG A 92 -12.38 20.07 34.72
CA ARG A 92 -12.40 19.61 33.32
C ARG A 92 -13.79 19.21 32.85
N ARG A 93 -14.60 18.65 33.75
CA ARG A 93 -15.94 18.10 33.43
C ARG A 93 -16.83 19.14 32.76
N ALA A 94 -17.55 18.73 31.72
CA ALA A 94 -18.35 19.64 30.88
C ALA A 94 -19.54 20.28 31.62
N TYR A 95 -20.08 19.57 32.61
CA TYR A 95 -21.03 20.10 33.59
C TYR A 95 -20.30 20.66 34.80
N PRO A 96 -20.57 21.92 35.19
CA PRO A 96 -19.91 22.53 36.35
C PRO A 96 -20.35 21.84 37.64
N MET A 97 -19.47 21.83 38.65
CA MET A 97 -19.73 21.22 39.95
C MET A 97 -21.03 21.74 40.60
N GLN A 98 -21.32 23.03 40.44
CA GLN A 98 -22.54 23.66 40.96
C GLN A 98 -23.82 22.97 40.45
N ALA A 99 -23.83 22.47 39.21
CA ALA A 99 -24.99 21.78 38.65
C ALA A 99 -25.25 20.43 39.36
N TYR A 100 -24.19 19.70 39.74
CA TYR A 100 -24.32 18.48 40.52
C TYR A 100 -24.75 18.76 41.97
N ALA A 101 -24.20 19.80 42.59
CA ALA A 101 -24.61 20.22 43.93
C ALA A 101 -26.10 20.62 43.96
N GLN A 102 -26.57 21.37 42.95
CA GLN A 102 -27.99 21.73 42.80
C GLN A 102 -28.90 20.52 42.49
N ALA A 103 -28.35 19.46 41.91
CA ALA A 103 -29.04 18.18 41.75
C ALA A 103 -29.16 17.39 43.05
N GLY A 104 -28.54 17.85 44.14
CA GLY A 104 -28.54 17.19 45.45
C GLY A 104 -27.36 16.24 45.68
N ALA A 105 -26.35 16.28 44.82
CA ALA A 105 -25.11 15.53 45.04
C ALA A 105 -24.23 16.19 46.11
N VAL A 106 -23.45 15.39 46.81
CA VAL A 106 -22.41 15.87 47.73
C VAL A 106 -21.09 15.92 46.97
N ILE A 107 -20.51 17.11 46.87
CA ILE A 107 -19.18 17.27 46.27
C ILE A 107 -18.14 16.83 47.29
N SER A 108 -17.38 15.79 46.98
CA SER A 108 -16.38 15.20 47.89
C SER A 108 -15.20 14.68 47.09
N GLU A 109 -13.99 15.01 47.54
CA GLU A 109 -12.75 14.45 46.99
C GLU A 109 -12.64 12.95 47.28
N ASP A 110 -13.02 12.58 48.50
CA ASP A 110 -13.01 11.21 48.98
C ASP A 110 -14.30 10.48 48.56
N LEU A 111 -14.12 9.31 47.93
CA LEU A 111 -15.18 8.40 47.50
C LEU A 111 -15.20 7.09 48.30
N VAL A 112 -14.46 6.99 49.41
CA VAL A 112 -14.42 5.78 50.27
C VAL A 112 -15.81 5.37 50.75
N ASP A 113 -16.72 6.32 50.97
CA ASP A 113 -18.12 6.06 51.36
C ASP A 113 -19.00 5.49 50.23
N ALA A 114 -18.54 5.52 48.97
CA ALA A 114 -19.29 4.97 47.84
C ALA A 114 -19.10 3.45 47.74
N ASP A 115 -20.17 2.71 47.53
CA ASP A 115 -20.11 1.26 47.30
C ASP A 115 -19.84 0.95 45.82
N VAL A 116 -20.41 1.78 44.95
CA VAL A 116 -20.23 1.75 43.49
C VAL A 116 -19.58 3.05 43.04
N ILE A 117 -18.54 2.98 42.23
CA ILE A 117 -17.84 4.12 41.64
C ILE A 117 -17.92 4.03 40.12
N CYS A 118 -18.62 4.99 39.50
CA CYS A 118 -18.72 5.11 38.05
C CYS A 118 -17.73 6.14 37.51
N GLY A 119 -17.02 5.77 36.45
CA GLY A 119 -16.29 6.67 35.56
C GLY A 119 -16.70 6.43 34.10
N VAL A 120 -16.06 7.13 33.18
CA VAL A 120 -16.15 6.89 31.74
C VAL A 120 -14.96 6.03 31.30
N LYS A 121 -13.74 6.43 31.65
CA LYS A 121 -12.50 5.77 31.25
C LYS A 121 -11.76 5.12 32.43
N GLN A 122 -10.62 4.50 32.13
CA GLN A 122 -9.82 3.77 33.12
C GLN A 122 -9.39 4.64 34.31
N VAL A 123 -9.21 3.98 35.45
CA VAL A 123 -8.81 4.61 36.71
C VAL A 123 -7.31 4.44 36.90
N PRO A 124 -6.55 5.49 37.26
CA PRO A 124 -5.16 5.33 37.67
C PRO A 124 -5.04 4.32 38.81
N ILE A 125 -4.11 3.36 38.66
CA ILE A 125 -3.98 2.19 39.55
C ILE A 125 -3.84 2.60 41.03
N ASP A 126 -3.06 3.65 41.30
CA ASP A 126 -2.79 4.13 42.66
C ASP A 126 -4.02 4.73 43.35
N THR A 127 -5.04 5.11 42.57
CA THR A 127 -6.28 5.72 43.08
C THR A 127 -7.43 4.72 43.26
N LEU A 128 -7.20 3.44 42.91
CA LEU A 128 -8.19 2.38 43.08
C LEU A 128 -8.43 2.06 44.56
N ILE A 129 -9.70 2.14 44.98
CA ILE A 129 -10.13 1.85 46.35
C ILE A 129 -10.49 0.36 46.46
N LYS A 130 -9.87 -0.32 47.43
CA LYS A 130 -10.04 -1.75 47.69
C LYS A 130 -11.49 -2.11 48.04
N GLY A 131 -11.98 -3.24 47.50
CA GLY A 131 -13.27 -3.83 47.90
C GLY A 131 -14.50 -3.03 47.48
N LYS A 132 -14.41 -2.31 46.35
CA LYS A 132 -15.49 -1.52 45.75
C LYS A 132 -15.94 -2.11 44.42
N THR A 133 -17.13 -1.72 43.96
CA THR A 133 -17.58 -1.99 42.59
C THR A 133 -17.23 -0.79 41.70
N TYR A 134 -16.58 -1.02 40.58
CA TYR A 134 -16.24 0.02 39.59
C TYR A 134 -16.95 -0.24 38.27
N CYS A 135 -17.42 0.85 37.63
CA CYS A 135 -18.03 0.80 36.29
C CYS A 135 -17.35 1.80 35.35
N PHE A 136 -16.68 1.32 34.30
CA PHE A 136 -16.04 2.14 33.27
C PHE A 136 -15.65 1.30 32.04
N PHE A 137 -15.29 1.95 30.92
CA PHE A 137 -14.67 1.27 29.77
C PHE A 137 -13.24 0.85 30.12
N SER A 138 -13.04 -0.42 30.45
CA SER A 138 -11.76 -0.90 30.97
C SER A 138 -10.74 -1.21 29.88
N HIS A 139 -11.22 -1.58 28.68
CA HIS A 139 -10.41 -2.06 27.56
C HIS A 139 -9.54 -3.30 27.93
N THR A 140 -9.97 -4.09 28.91
CA THR A 140 -9.22 -5.27 29.40
C THR A 140 -9.57 -6.57 28.67
N ILE A 141 -10.76 -6.66 28.07
CA ILE A 141 -11.31 -7.89 27.46
C ILE A 141 -10.47 -8.46 26.30
N LYS A 142 -9.67 -7.63 25.63
CA LYS A 142 -8.78 -8.04 24.52
C LYS A 142 -7.39 -8.47 25.00
N ALA A 143 -7.15 -8.51 26.31
CA ALA A 143 -5.87 -8.87 26.93
C ALA A 143 -4.66 -8.06 26.39
N GLN A 144 -4.89 -6.79 26.04
CA GLN A 144 -3.84 -5.89 25.57
C GLN A 144 -2.90 -5.52 26.71
N GLU A 145 -1.59 -5.62 26.47
CA GLU A 145 -0.54 -5.48 27.49
C GLU A 145 -0.67 -4.19 28.31
N ALA A 146 -0.96 -3.06 27.66
CA ALA A 146 -1.12 -1.77 28.31
C ALA A 146 -2.20 -1.73 29.41
N ASN A 147 -3.26 -2.54 29.30
CA ASN A 147 -4.38 -2.55 30.24
C ASN A 147 -4.27 -3.67 31.29
N MET A 148 -3.29 -4.56 31.18
CA MET A 148 -3.14 -5.69 32.10
C MET A 148 -2.72 -5.29 33.51
N PRO A 149 -1.83 -4.29 33.73
CA PRO A 149 -1.52 -3.81 35.09
C PRO A 149 -2.76 -3.31 35.84
N LEU A 150 -3.71 -2.69 35.12
CA LEU A 150 -4.98 -2.27 35.70
C LEU A 150 -5.83 -3.48 36.13
N LEU A 151 -5.94 -4.49 35.28
CA LEU A 151 -6.69 -5.71 35.61
C LEU A 151 -6.07 -6.45 36.81
N ASP A 152 -4.74 -6.54 36.87
CA ASP A 152 -4.03 -7.15 38.00
C ASP A 152 -4.32 -6.42 39.30
N ALA A 153 -4.25 -5.08 39.29
CA ALA A 153 -4.58 -4.27 40.45
C ALA A 153 -6.05 -4.42 40.87
N ILE A 154 -6.97 -4.55 39.91
CA ILE A 154 -8.39 -4.81 40.18
C ILE A 154 -8.59 -6.14 40.90
N LEU A 155 -7.92 -7.21 40.44
CA LEU A 155 -7.95 -8.52 41.08
C LEU A 155 -7.34 -8.47 42.48
N GLU A 156 -6.15 -7.92 42.63
CA GLU A 156 -5.45 -7.80 43.92
C GLU A 156 -6.27 -7.01 44.96
N LYS A 157 -6.86 -5.90 44.54
CA LYS A 157 -7.68 -5.03 45.39
C LYS A 157 -9.11 -5.57 45.60
N ASN A 158 -9.43 -6.79 45.14
CA ASN A 158 -10.78 -7.37 45.25
C ASN A 158 -11.88 -6.41 44.75
N ILE A 159 -11.62 -5.76 43.61
CA ILE A 159 -12.58 -4.85 42.98
C ILE A 159 -13.52 -5.67 42.09
N ARG A 160 -14.82 -5.38 42.16
CA ARG A 160 -15.79 -5.88 41.19
C ARG A 160 -15.81 -4.92 39.99
N LEU A 161 -15.33 -5.37 38.84
CA LEU A 161 -15.23 -4.55 37.63
C LEU A 161 -16.38 -4.86 36.68
N LEU A 162 -17.22 -3.86 36.41
CA LEU A 162 -18.24 -3.88 35.37
C LEU A 162 -17.77 -3.04 34.17
N ASP A 163 -17.70 -3.66 33.00
CA ASP A 163 -17.32 -2.96 31.76
C ASP A 163 -18.53 -2.66 30.88
N TYR A 164 -18.77 -1.37 30.63
CA TYR A 164 -19.88 -0.91 29.80
C TYR A 164 -19.86 -1.50 28.37
N GLU A 165 -18.69 -1.90 27.86
CA GLU A 165 -18.55 -2.51 26.52
C GLU A 165 -19.26 -3.86 26.42
N LYS A 166 -19.43 -4.55 27.57
CA LYS A 166 -20.03 -5.89 27.66
C LYS A 166 -21.46 -5.89 28.20
N MET A 167 -22.06 -4.72 28.37
CA MET A 167 -23.48 -4.62 28.68
C MET A 167 -24.31 -4.91 27.43
N CYS A 168 -24.86 -6.13 27.35
CA CYS A 168 -25.72 -6.59 26.26
C CYS A 168 -27.07 -7.07 26.77
N ASP A 169 -28.13 -6.88 25.98
CA ASP A 169 -29.45 -7.45 26.27
C ASP A 169 -29.49 -8.97 26.01
N ASP A 170 -30.68 -9.58 26.21
CA ASP A 170 -30.91 -11.02 26.02
C ASP A 170 -30.74 -11.47 24.55
N HIS A 171 -30.67 -10.54 23.60
CA HIS A 171 -30.40 -10.80 22.19
C HIS A 171 -28.93 -10.59 21.82
N GLY A 172 -28.07 -10.26 22.80
CA GLY A 172 -26.65 -9.96 22.60
C GLY A 172 -26.38 -8.56 22.05
N GLN A 173 -27.39 -7.69 21.97
CA GLN A 173 -27.23 -6.32 21.48
C GLN A 173 -26.69 -5.42 22.59
N ARG A 174 -25.64 -4.66 22.29
CA ARG A 174 -25.04 -3.73 23.24
C ARG A 174 -26.01 -2.59 23.60
N VAL A 175 -26.24 -2.39 24.90
CA VAL A 175 -27.24 -1.43 25.40
C VAL A 175 -26.68 -0.05 25.76
N VAL A 176 -25.39 0.05 26.05
CA VAL A 176 -24.75 1.31 26.47
C VAL A 176 -23.52 1.63 25.61
N ALA A 177 -23.58 2.72 24.84
CA ALA A 177 -22.50 3.17 23.96
C ALA A 177 -22.58 4.67 23.64
N PHE A 178 -21.45 5.28 23.25
CA PHE A 178 -21.39 6.68 22.82
C PHE A 178 -21.60 6.91 21.31
N GLY A 179 -21.98 5.85 20.57
CA GLY A 179 -21.90 5.84 19.10
C GLY A 179 -22.59 7.02 18.40
N LYS A 180 -23.74 7.48 18.90
CA LYS A 180 -24.49 8.59 18.28
C LYS A 180 -23.68 9.88 18.16
N TYR A 181 -23.05 10.31 19.25
CA TYR A 181 -22.26 11.55 19.23
C TYR A 181 -20.88 11.39 18.60
N ALA A 182 -20.38 10.16 18.45
CA ALA A 182 -19.26 9.90 17.54
C ALA A 182 -19.66 10.24 16.10
N GLY A 183 -20.84 9.80 15.67
CA GLY A 183 -21.44 10.14 14.37
C GLY A 183 -21.59 11.64 14.14
N VAL A 184 -22.19 12.35 15.11
CA VAL A 184 -22.39 13.80 15.04
C VAL A 184 -21.05 14.53 14.91
N ALA A 185 -20.10 14.24 15.80
CA ALA A 185 -18.78 14.88 15.77
C ALA A 185 -18.00 14.53 14.50
N GLY A 186 -18.07 13.28 14.05
CA GLY A 186 -17.41 12.80 12.82
C GLY A 186 -17.93 13.49 11.58
N MET A 187 -19.25 13.69 11.46
CA MET A 187 -19.83 14.42 10.34
C MET A 187 -19.44 15.90 10.35
N VAL A 188 -19.46 16.57 11.51
CA VAL A 188 -19.03 17.98 11.62
C VAL A 188 -17.55 18.11 11.24
N ASN A 189 -16.69 17.23 11.75
CA ASN A 189 -15.26 17.26 11.44
C ASN A 189 -14.98 16.97 9.96
N ILE A 190 -15.62 15.98 9.34
CA ILE A 190 -15.34 15.69 7.93
C ILE A 190 -15.84 16.82 7.02
N LEU A 191 -16.93 17.51 7.35
CA LEU A 191 -17.37 18.71 6.63
C LEU A 191 -16.36 19.85 6.77
N HIS A 192 -15.83 20.08 7.97
CA HIS A 192 -14.73 21.04 8.19
C HIS A 192 -13.48 20.69 7.36
N GLY A 193 -13.05 19.42 7.42
CA GLY A 193 -11.91 18.92 6.66
C GLY A 193 -12.11 19.00 5.15
N LEU A 194 -13.32 18.72 4.67
CA LEU A 194 -13.69 18.85 3.26
C LEU A 194 -13.54 20.29 2.77
N GLY A 195 -13.93 21.29 3.59
CA GLY A 195 -13.67 22.69 3.30
C GLY A 195 -12.19 22.98 3.07
N LEU A 196 -11.33 22.55 4.02
CA LEU A 196 -9.87 22.71 3.91
C LEU A 196 -9.27 21.96 2.71
N ARG A 197 -9.74 20.74 2.43
CA ARG A 197 -9.29 19.93 1.29
C ARG A 197 -9.65 20.59 -0.04
N LEU A 198 -10.88 21.06 -0.18
CA LEU A 198 -11.33 21.75 -1.39
C LEU A 198 -10.58 23.07 -1.60
N LEU A 199 -10.30 23.83 -0.53
CA LEU A 199 -9.46 25.01 -0.62
C LEU A 199 -8.05 24.67 -1.10
N ALA A 200 -7.45 23.61 -0.57
CA ALA A 200 -6.12 23.14 -0.97
C ALA A 200 -6.08 22.67 -2.43
N LEU A 201 -7.21 22.20 -2.97
CA LEU A 201 -7.41 21.88 -4.39
C LEU A 201 -7.81 23.09 -5.24
N GLY A 202 -7.87 24.30 -4.67
CA GLY A 202 -8.13 25.54 -5.40
C GLY A 202 -9.62 25.94 -5.48
N HIS A 203 -10.47 25.37 -4.63
CA HIS A 203 -11.91 25.67 -4.60
C HIS A 203 -12.35 26.35 -3.31
N HIS A 204 -13.00 27.52 -3.44
CA HIS A 204 -13.75 28.13 -2.35
C HIS A 204 -15.16 27.51 -2.28
N THR A 205 -15.57 27.02 -1.11
CA THR A 205 -16.88 26.39 -0.90
C THR A 205 -17.49 26.79 0.44
N PRO A 206 -18.83 26.69 0.61
CA PRO A 206 -19.50 26.99 1.88
C PRO A 206 -18.98 26.19 3.09
N PHE A 207 -18.41 25.00 2.86
CA PHE A 207 -17.81 24.18 3.92
C PHE A 207 -16.66 24.88 4.66
N MET A 208 -16.03 25.89 4.04
CA MET A 208 -14.95 26.69 4.64
C MET A 208 -15.34 27.37 5.96
N HIS A 209 -16.62 27.59 6.18
CA HIS A 209 -17.13 28.29 7.35
C HIS A 209 -17.55 27.37 8.50
N ILE A 210 -17.46 26.04 8.29
CA ILE A 210 -17.71 25.04 9.33
C ILE A 210 -16.40 24.85 10.10
N GLY A 211 -16.40 25.15 11.41
CA GLY A 211 -15.30 24.83 12.31
C GLY A 211 -15.30 23.35 12.78
N PRO A 212 -14.23 22.89 13.44
CA PRO A 212 -14.16 21.54 14.01
C PRO A 212 -15.16 21.36 15.16
N ALA A 213 -15.57 20.13 15.43
CA ALA A 213 -16.67 19.83 16.36
C ALA A 213 -16.46 20.39 17.77
N HIS A 214 -15.23 20.37 18.28
CA HIS A 214 -14.89 20.87 19.61
C HIS A 214 -14.92 22.40 19.76
N ASN A 215 -14.98 23.16 18.66
CA ASN A 215 -15.15 24.62 18.69
C ASN A 215 -16.59 25.04 19.02
N TYR A 216 -17.57 24.13 18.86
CA TYR A 216 -18.95 24.41 19.19
C TYR A 216 -19.24 24.06 20.65
N ARG A 217 -20.06 24.89 21.29
CA ARG A 217 -20.50 24.66 22.67
C ARG A 217 -21.41 23.42 22.81
N ASN A 218 -22.17 23.12 21.76
CA ASN A 218 -23.10 22.00 21.64
C ASN A 218 -23.37 21.67 20.17
N SER A 219 -23.98 20.51 19.91
CA SER A 219 -24.32 20.06 18.55
C SER A 219 -25.31 20.98 17.84
N GLY A 220 -26.18 21.69 18.57
CA GLY A 220 -27.12 22.66 17.99
C GLY A 220 -26.42 23.81 17.27
N MET A 221 -25.33 24.35 17.85
CA MET A 221 -24.51 25.37 17.20
C MET A 221 -23.77 24.82 15.98
N ALA A 222 -23.24 23.59 16.08
CA ALA A 222 -22.58 22.94 14.95
C ALA A 222 -23.55 22.73 13.78
N ARG A 223 -24.76 22.22 14.06
CA ARG A 223 -25.84 22.05 13.07
C ARG A 223 -26.27 23.38 12.44
N GLN A 224 -26.29 24.47 13.20
CA GLN A 224 -26.58 25.79 12.63
C GLN A 224 -25.51 26.21 11.61
N ALA A 225 -24.22 26.02 11.90
CA ALA A 225 -23.15 26.32 10.94
C ALA A 225 -23.27 25.46 9.66
N VAL A 226 -23.62 24.18 9.80
CA VAL A 226 -23.89 23.28 8.67
C VAL A 226 -25.10 23.77 7.85
N ARG A 227 -26.16 24.23 8.53
CA ARG A 227 -27.37 24.78 7.89
C ARG A 227 -27.08 26.06 7.12
N ASP A 228 -26.24 26.94 7.68
CA ASP A 228 -25.82 28.18 7.01
C ASP A 228 -25.04 27.87 5.73
N ALA A 229 -24.09 26.93 5.78
CA ALA A 229 -23.40 26.42 4.60
C ALA A 229 -24.40 25.79 3.60
N GLY A 230 -25.40 25.05 4.10
CA GLY A 230 -26.48 24.47 3.32
C GLY A 230 -27.30 25.51 2.55
N TYR A 231 -27.59 26.65 3.15
CA TYR A 231 -28.30 27.76 2.50
C TYR A 231 -27.50 28.32 1.32
N GLU A 232 -26.20 28.55 1.49
CA GLU A 232 -25.30 29.02 0.43
C GLU A 232 -25.24 28.03 -0.75
N MET A 233 -25.19 26.71 -0.46
CA MET A 233 -25.26 25.68 -1.49
C MET A 233 -26.58 25.74 -2.26
N ALA A 234 -27.71 25.88 -1.58
CA ALA A 234 -29.05 25.89 -2.18
C ALA A 234 -29.26 27.05 -3.18
N ILE A 235 -28.63 28.21 -2.92
CA ILE A 235 -28.65 29.37 -3.81
C ILE A 235 -27.56 29.32 -4.90
N GLY A 236 -26.79 28.23 -4.99
CA GLY A 236 -25.87 27.96 -6.09
C GLY A 236 -24.42 28.45 -5.86
N MET A 237 -23.99 28.64 -4.61
CA MET A 237 -22.60 29.06 -4.30
C MET A 237 -21.56 27.94 -4.39
N MET A 238 -21.96 26.73 -4.79
CA MET A 238 -21.03 25.62 -5.06
C MET A 238 -20.38 25.75 -6.45
N PRO A 239 -19.04 25.64 -6.56
CA PRO A 239 -18.35 25.59 -7.85
C PRO A 239 -18.82 24.43 -8.72
N LYS A 240 -19.14 24.71 -9.99
CA LYS A 240 -19.58 23.67 -10.95
C LYS A 240 -18.49 22.63 -11.25
N SER A 241 -17.22 23.01 -11.13
CA SER A 241 -16.06 22.12 -11.34
C SER A 241 -15.92 21.00 -10.31
N ILE A 242 -16.68 21.06 -9.20
CA ILE A 242 -16.71 19.99 -8.19
C ILE A 242 -17.72 18.89 -8.57
N GLY A 243 -18.77 19.25 -9.32
CA GLY A 243 -19.87 18.34 -9.60
C GLY A 243 -20.74 18.00 -8.39
N PRO A 244 -21.62 16.99 -8.53
CA PRO A 244 -22.51 16.54 -7.47
C PRO A 244 -21.75 15.79 -6.37
N LEU A 245 -21.98 16.19 -5.11
CA LEU A 245 -21.37 15.54 -3.95
C LEU A 245 -22.25 14.43 -3.41
N THR A 246 -21.64 13.27 -3.21
CA THR A 246 -22.25 12.03 -2.70
C THR A 246 -21.61 11.64 -1.37
N PHE A 247 -22.43 11.46 -0.34
CA PHE A 247 -22.06 11.06 1.01
C PHE A 247 -22.56 9.64 1.27
N VAL A 248 -21.65 8.71 1.47
CA VAL A 248 -21.95 7.30 1.72
C VAL A 248 -21.79 7.00 3.21
N PHE A 249 -22.83 6.51 3.85
CA PHE A 249 -22.84 6.10 5.25
C PHE A 249 -22.82 4.59 5.33
N SER A 250 -21.74 3.99 5.85
CA SER A 250 -21.69 2.55 6.04
C SER A 250 -22.30 2.14 7.40
N GLY A 251 -23.20 1.17 7.35
CA GLY A 251 -23.94 0.68 8.51
C GLY A 251 -25.16 1.52 8.88
N SER A 252 -26.01 0.95 9.72
CA SER A 252 -27.30 1.51 10.14
C SER A 252 -27.37 1.80 11.66
N GLY A 253 -26.24 1.68 12.36
CA GLY A 253 -26.15 1.84 13.81
C GLY A 253 -26.18 3.29 14.28
N ASN A 254 -26.03 3.49 15.60
CA ASN A 254 -26.07 4.81 16.24
C ASN A 254 -25.09 5.81 15.62
N VAL A 255 -23.89 5.36 15.22
CA VAL A 255 -22.88 6.20 14.57
C VAL A 255 -23.40 6.76 13.25
N SER A 256 -23.88 5.90 12.36
CA SER A 256 -24.47 6.29 11.07
C SER A 256 -25.65 7.25 11.27
N GLN A 257 -26.57 6.93 12.20
CA GLN A 257 -27.71 7.79 12.49
C GLN A 257 -27.30 9.18 12.99
N GLY A 258 -26.31 9.28 13.89
CA GLY A 258 -25.81 10.56 14.37
C GLY A 258 -25.13 11.39 13.29
N ALA A 259 -24.41 10.75 12.36
CA ALA A 259 -23.82 11.43 11.22
C ALA A 259 -24.91 11.94 10.25
N GLN A 260 -25.93 11.13 9.98
CA GLN A 260 -27.07 11.48 9.13
C GLN A 260 -27.88 12.66 9.70
N GLU A 261 -28.04 12.77 11.03
CA GLU A 261 -28.72 13.91 11.66
C GLU A 261 -28.06 15.27 11.35
N VAL A 262 -26.72 15.29 11.24
CA VAL A 262 -25.97 16.50 10.85
C VAL A 262 -26.04 16.70 9.34
N PHE A 263 -25.90 15.64 8.56
CA PHE A 263 -26.01 15.69 7.09
C PHE A 263 -27.35 16.29 6.64
N GLN A 264 -28.43 15.95 7.32
CA GLN A 264 -29.78 16.42 7.01
C GLN A 264 -29.99 17.94 7.19
N GLU A 265 -28.99 18.66 7.75
CA GLU A 265 -28.99 20.12 7.79
C GLU A 265 -28.57 20.78 6.47
N LEU A 266 -27.94 20.03 5.57
CA LEU A 266 -27.64 20.46 4.21
C LEU A 266 -28.88 20.30 3.33
N PRO A 267 -29.01 20.99 2.18
CA PRO A 267 -29.99 20.60 1.16
C PRO A 267 -29.62 19.21 0.63
N PHE A 268 -30.44 18.19 0.91
CA PHE A 268 -30.09 16.80 0.63
C PHE A 268 -31.16 16.02 -0.15
N GLU A 269 -30.74 14.92 -0.76
CA GLU A 269 -31.60 13.85 -1.30
C GLU A 269 -30.98 12.49 -0.98
N TYR A 270 -31.75 11.56 -0.41
CA TYR A 270 -31.28 10.18 -0.23
C TYR A 270 -31.53 9.35 -1.48
N VAL A 271 -30.53 8.54 -1.86
CA VAL A 271 -30.61 7.62 -2.99
C VAL A 271 -30.17 6.21 -2.59
N PRO A 272 -30.78 5.18 -3.18
CA PRO A 272 -30.32 3.80 -2.99
C PRO A 272 -28.95 3.57 -3.66
N PRO A 273 -28.18 2.56 -3.22
CA PRO A 273 -26.81 2.32 -3.72
C PRO A 273 -26.69 2.14 -5.24
N ASP A 274 -27.68 1.54 -5.88
CA ASP A 274 -27.74 1.34 -7.34
C ASP A 274 -27.87 2.65 -8.13
N MET A 275 -28.40 3.70 -7.52
CA MET A 275 -28.58 5.03 -8.11
C MET A 275 -27.37 5.96 -7.92
N LEU A 276 -26.36 5.55 -7.15
CA LEU A 276 -25.17 6.37 -6.88
C LEU A 276 -24.45 6.81 -8.17
N HIS A 277 -24.27 5.90 -9.14
CA HIS A 277 -23.62 6.22 -10.41
C HIS A 277 -24.33 7.37 -11.16
N LYS A 278 -25.66 7.31 -11.21
CA LYS A 278 -26.47 8.27 -11.95
C LYS A 278 -26.42 9.65 -11.32
N VAL A 279 -26.52 9.75 -9.99
CA VAL A 279 -26.43 11.05 -9.31
C VAL A 279 -25.01 11.58 -9.26
N ALA A 280 -24.02 10.69 -9.28
CA ALA A 280 -22.62 11.06 -9.40
C ALA A 280 -22.34 11.78 -10.74
N GLU A 281 -22.97 11.35 -11.83
CA GLU A 281 -22.76 11.94 -13.16
C GLU A 281 -23.69 13.12 -13.45
N HIS A 282 -24.96 13.02 -13.03
CA HIS A 282 -26.02 13.94 -13.47
C HIS A 282 -26.77 14.62 -12.32
N GLY A 283 -26.27 14.50 -11.09
CA GLY A 283 -26.85 15.16 -9.93
C GLY A 283 -26.83 16.69 -10.03
N ALA A 284 -27.63 17.34 -9.21
CA ALA A 284 -27.58 18.78 -9.06
C ALA A 284 -26.47 19.19 -8.09
N THR A 285 -25.88 20.38 -8.30
CA THR A 285 -24.80 20.92 -7.45
C THR A 285 -25.30 21.83 -6.33
N ASN A 286 -26.60 22.13 -6.29
CA ASN A 286 -27.23 22.93 -5.23
C ASN A 286 -27.74 22.10 -4.04
N LYS A 287 -27.42 20.80 -4.03
CA LYS A 287 -27.74 19.85 -2.97
C LYS A 287 -26.70 18.74 -2.92
N VAL A 288 -26.72 17.97 -1.84
CA VAL A 288 -25.87 16.81 -1.62
C VAL A 288 -26.70 15.52 -1.63
N TYR A 289 -26.08 14.41 -2.04
CA TYR A 289 -26.75 13.13 -2.14
C TYR A 289 -26.27 12.20 -1.02
N GLY A 290 -27.20 11.64 -0.24
CA GLY A 290 -26.90 10.71 0.83
C GLY A 290 -27.21 9.27 0.42
N CYS A 291 -26.38 8.31 0.80
CA CYS A 291 -26.65 6.89 0.57
C CYS A 291 -26.29 6.07 1.81
N GLU A 292 -27.27 5.40 2.40
CA GLU A 292 -27.04 4.43 3.48
C GLU A 292 -26.71 3.07 2.86
N VAL A 293 -25.58 2.50 3.24
CA VAL A 293 -25.07 1.23 2.70
C VAL A 293 -25.02 0.19 3.82
N ARG A 294 -25.66 -0.94 3.59
CA ARG A 294 -25.77 -2.07 4.51
C ARG A 294 -25.02 -3.28 3.98
N ARG A 295 -24.82 -4.26 4.86
CA ARG A 295 -24.09 -5.50 4.55
C ARG A 295 -24.54 -6.18 3.24
N HIS A 296 -25.85 -6.24 2.98
CA HIS A 296 -26.39 -6.88 1.76
C HIS A 296 -26.11 -6.11 0.46
N ASP A 297 -25.76 -4.83 0.54
CA ASP A 297 -25.48 -4.01 -0.64
C ASP A 297 -24.09 -4.27 -1.22
N HIS A 298 -23.16 -4.73 -0.38
CA HIS A 298 -21.76 -4.87 -0.77
C HIS A 298 -21.09 -6.20 -0.38
N LEU A 299 -21.63 -6.99 0.54
CA LEU A 299 -21.06 -8.31 0.86
C LEU A 299 -21.69 -9.40 0.00
N ILE A 300 -20.85 -10.24 -0.58
CA ILE A 300 -21.29 -11.44 -1.31
C ILE A 300 -20.44 -12.64 -0.91
N ARG A 301 -21.03 -13.83 -0.95
CA ARG A 301 -20.31 -15.08 -0.72
C ARG A 301 -19.44 -15.44 -1.93
N LYS A 302 -18.23 -15.97 -1.68
CA LYS A 302 -17.22 -16.25 -2.72
C LYS A 302 -17.65 -17.30 -3.76
N ASP A 303 -18.51 -18.24 -3.38
CA ASP A 303 -18.93 -19.38 -4.21
C ASP A 303 -20.12 -19.07 -5.13
N ASN A 304 -21.12 -18.35 -4.63
CA ASN A 304 -22.41 -18.15 -5.30
C ASN A 304 -22.82 -16.69 -5.49
N GLY A 305 -22.06 -15.74 -4.95
CA GLY A 305 -22.32 -14.30 -5.10
C GLY A 305 -23.55 -13.77 -4.35
N THR A 306 -24.15 -14.53 -3.43
CA THR A 306 -25.34 -14.13 -2.67
C THR A 306 -24.99 -13.66 -1.25
N TYR A 307 -25.92 -12.95 -0.60
CA TYR A 307 -25.77 -12.51 0.79
C TYR A 307 -26.80 -13.16 1.71
N SER A 308 -26.34 -13.68 2.85
CA SER A 308 -27.20 -14.13 3.95
C SER A 308 -26.62 -13.66 5.28
N ALA A 309 -27.41 -12.92 6.06
CA ALA A 309 -26.95 -12.35 7.33
C ALA A 309 -26.54 -13.44 8.34
N ARG A 310 -27.37 -14.49 8.48
CA ARG A 310 -27.11 -15.60 9.42
C ARG A 310 -25.86 -16.39 9.06
N ASP A 311 -25.64 -16.61 7.76
CA ASP A 311 -24.47 -17.33 7.26
C ASP A 311 -23.20 -16.50 7.43
N TYR A 312 -23.27 -15.19 7.13
CA TYR A 312 -22.17 -14.26 7.36
C TYR A 312 -21.75 -14.17 8.83
N ASP A 313 -22.70 -14.14 9.76
CA ASP A 313 -22.38 -14.06 11.20
C ASP A 313 -21.68 -15.34 11.70
N LEU A 314 -21.87 -16.49 11.03
CA LEU A 314 -21.21 -17.76 11.35
C LEU A 314 -19.89 -17.97 10.58
N HIS A 315 -19.82 -17.51 9.33
CA HIS A 315 -18.73 -17.76 8.38
C HIS A 315 -18.30 -16.48 7.63
N PRO A 316 -17.82 -15.44 8.33
CA PRO A 316 -17.45 -14.17 7.69
C PRO A 316 -16.32 -14.33 6.65
N GLU A 317 -15.43 -15.33 6.81
CA GLU A 317 -14.32 -15.64 5.91
C GLU A 317 -14.76 -16.14 4.52
N ALA A 318 -16.00 -16.63 4.40
CA ALA A 318 -16.58 -17.08 3.14
C ALA A 318 -17.05 -15.94 2.24
N TYR A 319 -17.02 -14.70 2.73
CA TYR A 319 -17.51 -13.51 2.04
C TYR A 319 -16.38 -12.63 1.49
N ILE A 320 -16.72 -11.79 0.53
CA ILE A 320 -15.90 -10.68 0.02
C ILE A 320 -16.73 -9.40 -0.05
N SER A 321 -16.06 -8.25 0.03
CA SER A 321 -16.69 -6.94 -0.19
C SER A 321 -16.59 -6.53 -1.66
N THR A 322 -17.69 -6.04 -2.20
CA THR A 322 -17.80 -5.42 -3.54
C THR A 322 -17.93 -3.90 -3.44
N PHE A 323 -17.74 -3.34 -2.24
CA PHE A 323 -17.90 -1.92 -1.95
C PHE A 323 -17.00 -1.04 -2.84
N SER A 324 -15.73 -1.43 -3.03
CA SER A 324 -14.77 -0.73 -3.89
C SER A 324 -15.16 -0.67 -5.36
N LYS A 325 -16.00 -1.61 -5.83
CA LYS A 325 -16.41 -1.73 -7.23
C LYS A 325 -17.76 -1.08 -7.50
N LYS A 326 -18.73 -1.25 -6.58
CA LYS A 326 -20.12 -0.85 -6.80
C LYS A 326 -20.48 0.51 -6.19
N ILE A 327 -19.77 0.95 -5.15
CA ILE A 327 -20.21 2.06 -4.29
C ILE A 327 -19.13 3.14 -4.23
N ALA A 328 -17.92 2.77 -3.81
CA ALA A 328 -16.80 3.70 -3.61
C ALA A 328 -16.43 4.55 -4.83
N PRO A 329 -16.48 4.06 -6.09
CA PRO A 329 -16.15 4.88 -7.27
C PRO A 329 -17.06 6.10 -7.43
N TYR A 330 -18.26 6.04 -6.85
CA TYR A 330 -19.28 7.08 -6.94
C TYR A 330 -19.37 7.91 -5.66
N ALA A 331 -18.55 7.64 -4.65
CA ALA A 331 -18.56 8.33 -3.36
C ALA A 331 -17.62 9.55 -3.37
N SER A 332 -18.11 10.70 -2.92
CA SER A 332 -17.28 11.89 -2.70
C SER A 332 -16.73 11.90 -1.27
N VAL A 333 -17.58 11.51 -0.31
CA VAL A 333 -17.22 11.35 1.10
C VAL A 333 -17.75 10.01 1.61
N ILE A 334 -16.91 9.24 2.29
CA ILE A 334 -17.30 8.01 2.98
C ILE A 334 -17.30 8.26 4.48
N LEU A 335 -18.41 7.97 5.15
CA LEU A 335 -18.52 7.95 6.60
C LEU A 335 -18.62 6.50 7.05
N ASN A 336 -17.50 5.96 7.54
CA ASN A 336 -17.41 4.59 7.97
C ASN A 336 -17.82 4.45 9.45
N GLY A 337 -18.97 3.81 9.69
CA GLY A 337 -19.54 3.63 11.03
C GLY A 337 -19.82 2.18 11.39
N ILE A 338 -19.21 1.23 10.67
CA ILE A 338 -19.42 -0.21 10.89
C ILE A 338 -18.61 -0.71 12.09
N TYR A 339 -19.13 -1.77 12.70
CA TYR A 339 -18.32 -2.65 13.52
C TYR A 339 -17.61 -3.65 12.61
N TRP A 340 -16.29 -3.74 12.70
CA TRP A 340 -15.48 -4.67 11.92
C TRP A 340 -14.81 -5.70 12.84
N ALA A 341 -14.90 -6.98 12.48
CA ALA A 341 -14.21 -8.06 13.18
C ALA A 341 -13.02 -8.54 12.33
N VAL A 342 -11.98 -9.07 12.97
CA VAL A 342 -10.70 -9.45 12.31
C VAL A 342 -10.88 -10.40 11.12
N ASN A 343 -11.89 -11.27 11.16
CA ASN A 343 -12.16 -12.25 10.09
C ASN A 343 -13.19 -11.74 9.06
N SER A 344 -13.68 -10.50 9.20
CA SER A 344 -14.62 -9.90 8.28
C SER A 344 -13.91 -9.30 7.06
N PRO A 345 -14.52 -9.34 5.87
CA PRO A 345 -13.97 -8.67 4.69
C PRO A 345 -13.74 -7.18 4.95
N LYS A 346 -12.62 -6.65 4.42
CA LYS A 346 -12.34 -5.21 4.47
C LYS A 346 -13.29 -4.45 3.53
N LEU A 347 -13.64 -3.22 3.89
CA LEU A 347 -14.48 -2.35 3.07
C LEU A 347 -13.69 -1.78 1.89
N LEU A 348 -12.46 -1.30 2.16
CA LEU A 348 -11.49 -0.84 1.17
C LEU A 348 -10.10 -1.39 1.52
N THR A 349 -9.44 -1.97 0.53
CA THR A 349 -8.05 -2.45 0.61
C THR A 349 -7.06 -1.40 0.07
N ILE A 350 -5.76 -1.59 0.29
CA ILE A 350 -4.71 -0.75 -0.31
C ILE A 350 -4.80 -0.76 -1.85
N PRO A 351 -4.93 -1.93 -2.53
CA PRO A 351 -5.18 -1.97 -3.97
C PRO A 351 -6.45 -1.23 -4.41
N ASP A 352 -7.55 -1.34 -3.66
CA ASP A 352 -8.78 -0.60 -3.97
C ASP A 352 -8.53 0.91 -3.95
N ALA A 353 -7.80 1.41 -2.94
CA ALA A 353 -7.47 2.83 -2.83
C ALA A 353 -6.61 3.32 -3.99
N LYS A 354 -5.60 2.53 -4.39
CA LYS A 354 -4.76 2.83 -5.56
C LYS A 354 -5.60 3.00 -6.82
N TYR A 355 -6.61 2.17 -7.02
CA TYR A 355 -7.53 2.28 -8.16
C TYR A 355 -8.47 3.47 -8.04
N LEU A 356 -9.06 3.70 -6.86
CA LEU A 356 -10.08 4.73 -6.63
C LEU A 356 -9.51 6.16 -6.65
N LEU A 357 -8.23 6.33 -6.36
CA LEU A 357 -7.56 7.64 -6.27
C LEU A 357 -6.70 7.97 -7.49
N GLN A 358 -6.78 7.17 -8.56
CA GLN A 358 -6.14 7.52 -9.83
C GLN A 358 -6.80 8.78 -10.40
N PRO A 359 -6.02 9.66 -11.05
CA PRO A 359 -6.57 10.76 -11.82
C PRO A 359 -7.58 10.26 -12.85
N GLN A 360 -8.82 10.73 -12.78
CA GLN A 360 -9.85 10.39 -13.76
C GLN A 360 -10.15 11.62 -14.63
N GLU A 361 -10.10 11.44 -15.96
CA GLU A 361 -10.77 12.38 -16.84
C GLU A 361 -12.27 12.23 -16.67
N ILE A 362 -12.96 13.34 -16.39
CA ILE A 362 -14.40 13.40 -16.18
C ILE A 362 -14.98 14.31 -17.29
N PRO A 363 -15.17 13.80 -18.53
CA PRO A 363 -15.47 14.64 -19.70
C PRO A 363 -16.77 15.44 -19.57
N TRP A 364 -17.71 14.97 -18.75
CA TRP A 364 -18.99 15.64 -18.50
C TRP A 364 -18.89 16.80 -17.50
N LEU A 365 -17.77 16.97 -16.79
CA LEU A 365 -17.57 18.07 -15.86
C LEU A 365 -16.99 19.28 -16.59
N PRO A 366 -17.60 20.48 -16.45
CA PRO A 366 -17.11 21.66 -17.14
C PRO A 366 -15.73 22.06 -16.62
N SER A 367 -14.72 22.00 -17.50
CA SER A 367 -13.43 22.63 -17.28
C SER A 367 -13.50 24.09 -17.73
N SER A 368 -12.83 24.98 -17.01
CA SER A 368 -12.74 26.40 -17.36
C SER A 368 -11.35 26.92 -17.02
N PRO A 369 -10.75 27.79 -17.85
CA PRO A 369 -9.45 28.37 -17.53
C PRO A 369 -9.46 29.03 -16.15
N GLY A 370 -8.55 28.60 -15.27
CA GLY A 370 -8.44 29.08 -13.88
C GLY A 370 -9.24 28.28 -12.84
N CYS A 371 -10.05 27.30 -13.26
CA CYS A 371 -10.73 26.36 -12.34
C CYS A 371 -10.03 25.00 -12.41
N PRO A 372 -9.31 24.58 -11.36
CA PRO A 372 -8.72 23.24 -11.32
C PRO A 372 -9.82 22.17 -11.36
N VAL A 373 -9.54 21.04 -12.01
CA VAL A 373 -10.37 19.84 -11.88
C VAL A 373 -9.97 19.09 -10.61
N LEU A 374 -10.93 18.39 -10.02
CA LEU A 374 -10.62 17.50 -8.89
C LEU A 374 -9.75 16.34 -9.39
N PRO A 375 -8.74 15.90 -8.62
CA PRO A 375 -7.86 14.82 -9.04
C PRO A 375 -8.64 13.50 -9.15
N HIS A 376 -9.55 13.22 -8.24
CA HIS A 376 -10.38 12.02 -8.21
C HIS A 376 -11.67 12.33 -7.45
N ARG A 377 -12.66 11.44 -7.56
CA ARG A 377 -13.99 11.67 -6.97
C ARG A 377 -13.99 11.59 -5.45
N MET A 378 -13.30 10.61 -4.88
CA MET A 378 -13.28 10.39 -3.43
C MET A 378 -12.38 11.44 -2.76
N LEU A 379 -12.97 12.42 -2.10
CA LEU A 379 -12.26 13.55 -1.50
C LEU A 379 -11.88 13.30 -0.04
N ALA A 380 -12.75 12.59 0.69
CA ALA A 380 -12.55 12.38 2.12
C ALA A 380 -13.17 11.08 2.66
N ILE A 381 -12.57 10.51 3.70
CA ILE A 381 -13.05 9.38 4.48
C ILE A 381 -13.05 9.78 5.95
N CYS A 382 -14.20 9.65 6.60
CA CYS A 382 -14.33 9.75 8.05
C CYS A 382 -14.51 8.33 8.60
N ASP A 383 -13.42 7.72 9.05
CA ASP A 383 -13.44 6.39 9.64
C ASP A 383 -13.68 6.45 11.16
N ILE A 384 -14.95 6.41 11.54
CA ILE A 384 -15.40 6.58 12.93
C ILE A 384 -15.23 5.26 13.71
N SER A 385 -15.04 4.12 13.05
CA SER A 385 -14.70 2.88 13.77
C SER A 385 -13.32 2.98 14.42
N ALA A 386 -12.40 3.72 13.77
CA ALA A 386 -11.05 4.00 14.26
C ALA A 386 -10.28 2.73 14.64
N ASP A 387 -10.33 1.74 13.75
CA ASP A 387 -9.63 0.46 13.87
C ASP A 387 -8.41 0.41 12.93
N PRO A 388 -7.18 0.62 13.44
CA PRO A 388 -5.96 0.51 12.64
C PRO A 388 -5.85 -0.80 11.86
N GLY A 389 -5.67 -0.73 10.54
CA GLY A 389 -5.62 -1.87 9.63
C GLY A 389 -6.95 -2.63 9.48
N GLY A 390 -8.05 -2.05 9.96
CA GLY A 390 -9.38 -2.66 10.04
C GLY A 390 -10.15 -2.62 8.71
N SER A 391 -11.39 -2.13 8.76
CA SER A 391 -12.26 -2.10 7.57
C SER A 391 -11.74 -1.19 6.45
N ILE A 392 -11.00 -0.13 6.78
CA ILE A 392 -10.26 0.70 5.83
C ILE A 392 -8.79 0.31 6.01
N GLU A 393 -8.29 -0.57 5.14
CA GLU A 393 -7.01 -1.26 5.35
C GLU A 393 -5.84 -0.31 5.55
N PHE A 394 -5.80 0.76 4.76
CA PHE A 394 -4.68 1.70 4.71
C PHE A 394 -4.70 2.72 5.86
N MET A 395 -5.73 2.70 6.73
CA MET A 395 -5.74 3.50 7.94
C MET A 395 -4.89 2.79 9.00
N ASN A 396 -3.60 3.08 9.05
CA ASN A 396 -2.64 2.42 9.94
C ASN A 396 -2.57 3.05 11.33
N GLU A 397 -2.95 4.33 11.46
CA GLU A 397 -2.94 5.07 12.72
C GLU A 397 -4.17 5.95 12.83
N CYS A 398 -4.75 6.01 14.04
CA CYS A 398 -5.86 6.92 14.32
C CYS A 398 -5.38 8.36 14.37
N THR A 399 -6.15 9.27 13.79
CA THR A 399 -5.93 10.71 13.95
C THR A 399 -6.36 11.16 15.36
N THR A 400 -5.90 12.33 15.79
CA THR A 400 -6.18 12.86 17.14
C THR A 400 -7.05 14.11 17.07
N ILE A 401 -7.63 14.56 18.18
CA ILE A 401 -8.40 15.82 18.17
C ILE A 401 -7.50 17.02 17.83
N ASP A 402 -6.24 16.97 18.25
CA ASP A 402 -5.25 18.02 17.97
C ASP A 402 -4.80 18.02 16.50
N ASN A 403 -4.65 16.84 15.90
CA ASN A 403 -4.35 16.65 14.48
C ASN A 403 -5.40 15.72 13.83
N PRO A 404 -6.60 16.24 13.50
CA PRO A 404 -7.76 15.42 13.14
C PRO A 404 -7.72 14.83 11.73
N PHE A 405 -6.83 15.31 10.88
CA PHE A 405 -6.76 14.89 9.48
C PHE A 405 -5.33 14.48 9.07
N CYS A 406 -5.25 13.46 8.25
CA CYS A 406 -4.11 13.16 7.40
C CYS A 406 -4.58 13.06 5.94
N LEU A 407 -3.65 13.20 5.00
CA LEU A 407 -3.91 12.92 3.59
C LEU A 407 -3.19 11.62 3.24
N TYR A 408 -3.94 10.62 2.81
CA TYR A 408 -3.42 9.31 2.44
C TYR A 408 -3.10 9.26 0.95
N ASP A 409 -1.82 9.06 0.62
CA ASP A 409 -1.31 8.83 -0.74
C ASP A 409 -1.28 7.33 -1.02
N ALA A 410 -2.19 6.86 -1.88
CA ALA A 410 -2.32 5.44 -2.21
C ALA A 410 -1.14 4.90 -3.03
N ASP A 411 -0.48 5.72 -3.85
CA ASP A 411 0.66 5.28 -4.66
C ASP A 411 1.89 5.00 -3.80
N ARG A 412 1.97 5.66 -2.64
CA ARG A 412 3.04 5.52 -1.66
C ARG A 412 2.65 4.71 -0.44
N ASN A 413 1.37 4.35 -0.31
CA ASN A 413 0.77 3.78 0.89
C ASN A 413 1.21 4.52 2.17
N LYS A 414 1.09 5.85 2.15
CA LYS A 414 1.64 6.71 3.20
C LYS A 414 0.74 7.88 3.55
N ASP A 415 0.65 8.14 4.85
CA ASP A 415 -0.01 9.33 5.39
C ASP A 415 0.94 10.53 5.41
N ILE A 416 0.43 11.68 4.97
CA ILE A 416 1.11 12.97 5.04
C ILE A 416 0.26 14.00 5.79
N THR A 417 0.91 14.80 6.64
CA THR A 417 0.28 15.91 7.37
C THR A 417 0.12 17.11 6.45
N SER A 418 -0.83 17.04 5.53
CA SER A 418 -1.11 18.07 4.53
C SER A 418 -2.56 17.99 4.08
N PHE A 419 -3.10 19.09 3.56
CA PHE A 419 -4.36 19.09 2.80
C PHE A 419 -4.11 19.17 1.29
N LYS A 420 -2.86 19.44 0.86
CA LYS A 420 -2.40 19.57 -0.52
C LYS A 420 -1.73 18.28 -0.99
N GLY A 421 -1.87 17.98 -2.27
CA GLY A 421 -1.24 16.82 -2.92
C GLY A 421 -2.24 15.76 -3.39
N PRO A 422 -1.75 14.70 -4.07
CA PRO A 422 -2.56 13.55 -4.44
C PRO A 422 -3.06 12.82 -3.18
N GLY A 423 -4.22 12.17 -3.26
CA GLY A 423 -4.72 11.33 -2.19
C GLY A 423 -6.06 11.76 -1.57
N VAL A 424 -6.50 10.98 -0.58
CA VAL A 424 -7.80 11.16 0.09
C VAL A 424 -7.62 11.67 1.52
N LEU A 425 -8.44 12.64 1.93
CA LEU A 425 -8.40 13.15 3.30
C LEU A 425 -8.99 12.12 4.25
N VAL A 426 -8.26 11.69 5.27
CA VAL A 426 -8.74 10.72 6.27
C VAL A 426 -8.89 11.40 7.63
N CYS A 427 -10.02 11.16 8.29
CA CYS A 427 -10.30 11.52 9.68
C CYS A 427 -10.71 10.27 10.44
N SER A 428 -9.92 9.83 11.42
CA SER A 428 -10.18 8.61 12.18
C SER A 428 -9.82 8.78 13.66
N ILE A 429 -10.67 9.49 14.39
CA ILE A 429 -10.45 9.82 15.80
C ILE A 429 -11.14 8.78 16.69
N ASP A 430 -10.39 8.11 17.55
CA ASP A 430 -10.86 7.03 18.44
C ASP A 430 -11.84 7.49 19.54
N ASN A 431 -11.79 8.77 19.91
CA ASN A 431 -12.53 9.36 21.02
C ASN A 431 -13.45 10.51 20.61
N MET A 432 -13.99 10.47 19.38
CA MET A 432 -14.86 11.52 18.80
C MET A 432 -15.93 12.11 19.73
N PRO A 433 -16.69 11.33 20.53
CA PRO A 433 -17.74 11.91 21.38
C PRO A 433 -17.23 12.91 22.43
N THR A 434 -15.94 12.90 22.76
CA THR A 434 -15.34 13.87 23.70
C THR A 434 -15.40 15.32 23.20
N GLN A 435 -15.56 15.52 21.89
CA GLN A 435 -15.70 16.84 21.27
C GLN A 435 -17.06 17.50 21.56
N LEU A 436 -18.09 16.69 21.86
CA LEU A 436 -19.43 17.13 22.27
C LEU A 436 -19.79 16.52 23.65
N PRO A 437 -19.08 16.91 24.73
CA PRO A 437 -19.04 16.12 25.95
C PRO A 437 -20.32 16.22 26.79
N ARG A 438 -21.07 17.33 26.73
CA ARG A 438 -22.33 17.50 27.48
C ARG A 438 -23.39 16.54 26.97
N GLU A 439 -23.63 16.60 25.66
CA GLU A 439 -24.68 15.82 25.03
C GLU A 439 -24.31 14.33 24.98
N SER A 440 -23.01 14.02 24.85
CA SER A 440 -22.49 12.67 25.05
C SER A 440 -22.75 12.15 26.48
N THR A 441 -22.60 12.99 27.50
CA THR A 441 -22.89 12.66 28.91
C THR A 441 -24.39 12.42 29.13
N ASP A 442 -25.23 13.26 28.52
CA ASP A 442 -26.68 13.12 28.60
C ASP A 442 -27.14 11.82 27.94
N PHE A 443 -26.76 11.60 26.68
CA PHE A 443 -27.17 10.42 25.92
C PHE A 443 -26.65 9.11 26.53
N PHE A 444 -25.37 9.06 26.90
CA PHE A 444 -24.82 7.89 27.56
C PHE A 444 -25.49 7.63 28.91
N GLY A 445 -25.74 8.70 29.67
CA GLY A 445 -26.41 8.61 30.95
C GLY A 445 -27.85 8.13 30.83
N GLU A 446 -28.61 8.54 29.80
CA GLU A 446 -29.97 8.04 29.56
C GLU A 446 -29.98 6.53 29.23
N LEU A 447 -28.97 6.03 28.52
CA LEU A 447 -28.81 4.59 28.25
C LEU A 447 -28.40 3.80 29.51
N LEU A 448 -27.54 4.37 30.35
CA LEU A 448 -27.03 3.72 31.56
C LEU A 448 -28.01 3.80 32.74
N PHE A 449 -28.75 4.88 32.87
CA PHE A 449 -29.62 5.19 34.00
C PHE A 449 -30.63 4.08 34.37
N PRO A 450 -31.26 3.36 33.41
CA PRO A 450 -32.15 2.23 33.72
C PRO A 450 -31.48 1.09 34.49
N TYR A 451 -30.15 0.96 34.40
CA TYR A 451 -29.37 -0.11 35.02
C TYR A 451 -28.71 0.31 36.34
N ILE A 452 -28.56 1.62 36.59
CA ILE A 452 -27.94 2.14 37.82
C ILE A 452 -28.57 1.60 39.12
N PRO A 453 -29.91 1.48 39.25
CA PRO A 453 -30.50 0.96 40.48
C PRO A 453 -30.12 -0.49 40.82
N GLU A 454 -29.90 -1.31 39.79
CA GLU A 454 -29.42 -2.69 39.93
C GLU A 454 -27.94 -2.71 40.28
N ILE A 455 -27.12 -1.94 39.56
CA ILE A 455 -25.69 -1.79 39.82
C ILE A 455 -25.45 -1.34 41.27
N LEU A 456 -26.29 -0.45 41.80
CA LEU A 456 -26.25 0.03 43.19
C LEU A 456 -26.50 -1.05 44.26
N GLN A 457 -27.03 -2.21 43.89
CA GLN A 457 -27.14 -3.33 44.82
C GLN A 457 -25.82 -4.07 45.01
N SER A 458 -24.86 -3.85 44.10
CA SER A 458 -23.61 -4.57 44.05
C SER A 458 -22.77 -4.36 45.31
N ASP A 459 -22.37 -5.48 45.92
CA ASP A 459 -21.39 -5.51 47.00
C ASP A 459 -20.20 -6.40 46.59
N ALA A 460 -19.06 -5.76 46.30
CA ALA A 460 -17.83 -6.44 45.88
C ALA A 460 -17.29 -7.43 46.92
N LYS A 461 -17.73 -7.36 48.19
CA LYS A 461 -17.32 -8.27 49.26
C LYS A 461 -18.10 -9.59 49.23
N LYS A 462 -19.31 -9.61 48.69
CA LYS A 462 -20.12 -10.82 48.57
C LYS A 462 -19.66 -11.68 47.39
N PRO A 463 -19.74 -13.02 47.47
CA PRO A 463 -19.46 -13.88 46.33
C PRO A 463 -20.34 -13.54 45.11
N PHE A 464 -19.75 -13.57 43.91
CA PHE A 464 -20.47 -13.26 42.67
C PHE A 464 -21.69 -14.16 42.43
N GLN A 465 -21.64 -15.42 42.86
CA GLN A 465 -22.72 -16.41 42.68
C GLN A 465 -23.95 -16.15 43.56
N GLU A 466 -23.81 -15.34 44.61
CA GLU A 466 -24.90 -15.02 45.54
C GLU A 466 -25.70 -13.77 45.10
N GLU A 467 -25.28 -13.12 44.03
CA GLU A 467 -25.89 -11.90 43.51
C GLU A 467 -26.75 -12.21 42.27
N ASP A 468 -28.01 -11.79 42.31
CA ASP A 468 -28.98 -11.99 41.23
C ASP A 468 -28.97 -10.77 40.29
N TYR A 469 -28.09 -10.80 39.28
CA TYR A 469 -28.00 -9.77 38.25
C TYR A 469 -28.76 -10.16 36.99
N SER A 470 -29.32 -9.16 36.30
CA SER A 470 -29.79 -9.30 34.93
C SER A 470 -28.66 -9.71 33.98
N THR A 471 -29.01 -10.31 32.84
CA THR A 471 -28.08 -10.71 31.77
C THR A 471 -27.11 -9.58 31.40
N ALA A 472 -27.62 -8.34 31.30
CA ALA A 472 -26.85 -7.17 30.90
C ALA A 472 -25.80 -6.73 31.92
N ILE A 473 -26.05 -6.92 33.21
CA ILE A 473 -25.11 -6.56 34.28
C ILE A 473 -24.19 -7.74 34.58
N GLY A 474 -24.74 -8.93 34.80
CA GLY A 474 -23.98 -10.14 35.11
C GLY A 474 -22.98 -10.49 34.00
N GLY A 475 -23.40 -10.38 32.74
CA GLY A 475 -22.53 -10.61 31.58
C GLY A 475 -21.43 -9.56 31.39
N ALA A 476 -21.54 -8.39 32.03
CA ALA A 476 -20.60 -7.29 31.92
C ALA A 476 -19.56 -7.24 33.05
N ILE A 477 -19.71 -8.06 34.10
CA ILE A 477 -18.77 -8.11 35.23
C ILE A 477 -17.56 -8.97 34.84
N ILE A 478 -16.42 -8.33 34.61
CA ILE A 478 -15.17 -8.98 34.19
C ILE A 478 -14.47 -9.67 35.35
N ALA A 479 -14.41 -9.01 36.50
CA ALA A 479 -13.68 -9.47 37.68
C ALA A 479 -14.53 -9.28 38.93
N SER A 480 -14.44 -10.23 39.86
CA SER A 480 -15.10 -10.18 41.17
C SER A 480 -14.36 -11.07 42.17
N ASN A 481 -14.33 -10.69 43.45
CA ASN A 481 -13.74 -11.50 44.53
C ASN A 481 -12.30 -11.99 44.23
N GLY A 482 -11.50 -11.13 43.58
CA GLY A 482 -10.10 -11.38 43.25
C GLY A 482 -9.86 -12.37 42.10
N LYS A 483 -10.91 -12.72 41.33
CA LYS A 483 -10.83 -13.62 40.17
C LYS A 483 -11.58 -13.05 38.98
N LEU A 484 -11.26 -13.55 37.78
CA LEU A 484 -12.07 -13.35 36.58
C LEU A 484 -13.39 -14.13 36.75
N THR A 485 -14.49 -13.59 36.23
CA THR A 485 -15.77 -14.32 36.19
C THR A 485 -15.77 -15.32 35.01
N PRO A 486 -16.67 -16.33 35.00
CA PRO A 486 -16.62 -17.42 34.02
C PRO A 486 -16.58 -16.97 32.55
N ASN A 487 -17.29 -15.89 32.21
CA ASN A 487 -17.34 -15.37 30.84
C ASN A 487 -16.01 -14.75 30.36
N PHE A 488 -15.06 -14.51 31.27
CA PHE A 488 -13.81 -13.79 31.00
C PHE A 488 -12.56 -14.58 31.39
N GLU A 489 -12.68 -15.84 31.81
CA GLU A 489 -11.52 -16.71 32.13
C GLU A 489 -10.58 -16.90 30.91
N TYR A 490 -11.10 -16.78 29.69
CA TYR A 490 -10.30 -16.81 28.46
C TYR A 490 -9.22 -15.72 28.40
N ILE A 491 -9.36 -14.62 29.16
CA ILE A 491 -8.35 -13.55 29.23
C ILE A 491 -7.01 -14.14 29.71
N ASP A 492 -7.01 -15.09 30.65
CA ASP A 492 -5.78 -15.73 31.12
C ASP A 492 -5.10 -16.58 30.03
N GLU A 493 -5.88 -17.21 29.16
CA GLU A 493 -5.34 -17.92 27.98
C GLU A 493 -4.73 -16.94 26.97
N LEU A 494 -5.42 -15.83 26.70
CA LEU A 494 -4.88 -14.76 25.84
C LEU A 494 -3.58 -14.19 26.41
N ARG A 495 -3.48 -13.99 27.73
CA ARG A 495 -2.26 -13.53 28.41
C ARG A 495 -1.11 -14.52 28.24
N LYS A 496 -1.38 -15.83 28.35
CA LYS A 496 -0.38 -16.89 28.12
C LYS A 496 0.10 -16.93 26.67
N ASN A 497 -0.82 -16.81 25.71
CA ASN A 497 -0.51 -16.78 24.28
C ASN A 497 0.28 -15.52 23.87
N ASN A 498 -0.03 -14.37 24.47
CA ASN A 498 0.73 -13.13 24.27
C ASN A 498 2.14 -13.24 24.86
N ARG A 499 2.30 -13.87 26.04
CA ARG A 499 3.61 -14.14 26.67
C ARG A 499 4.46 -15.15 25.90
N SER A 500 3.86 -16.18 25.30
CA SER A 500 4.59 -17.15 24.47
C SER A 500 5.03 -16.55 23.13
N ARG A 501 4.22 -15.66 22.54
CA ARG A 501 4.65 -14.79 21.43
C ARG A 501 5.78 -13.84 21.82
N GLN A 502 5.75 -13.26 23.02
CA GLN A 502 6.83 -12.40 23.55
C GLN A 502 8.11 -13.17 23.91
N LYS A 503 8.08 -14.44 24.32
CA LYS A 503 9.32 -15.22 24.50
C LYS A 503 10.07 -15.51 23.19
N ILE A 504 9.41 -15.35 22.04
CA ILE A 504 10.03 -15.33 20.71
C ILE A 504 10.41 -13.88 20.29
N GLY A 505 9.95 -12.86 21.03
CA GLY A 505 10.15 -11.43 20.75
C GLY A 505 10.39 -10.59 22.00
N THR A 506 11.39 -10.93 22.82
CA THR A 506 11.77 -10.13 24.00
C THR A 506 12.79 -9.07 23.60
N ASN A 507 12.26 -7.88 23.26
CA ASN A 507 12.82 -6.58 23.63
C ASN A 507 11.79 -5.51 23.24
N VAL A 508 10.87 -5.18 24.15
CA VAL A 508 10.01 -4.01 24.01
C VAL A 508 9.96 -3.26 25.33
N GLY A 509 10.64 -2.12 25.32
CA GLY A 509 10.47 -0.99 26.22
C GLY A 509 10.88 0.24 25.44
N THR A 510 9.96 1.20 25.31
CA THR A 510 10.02 2.46 24.54
C THR A 510 9.95 2.36 23.01
N VAL A 511 8.97 3.10 22.47
CA VAL A 511 8.79 3.61 21.09
C VAL A 511 9.87 3.17 20.11
N GLY A 512 9.54 2.20 19.25
CA GLY A 512 10.39 1.80 18.14
C GLY A 512 9.55 1.09 17.09
N ILE A 513 9.51 1.64 15.88
CA ILE A 513 8.91 1.03 14.70
C ILE A 513 9.52 -0.38 14.57
N HIS A 514 8.70 -1.44 14.46
CA HIS A 514 9.24 -2.78 14.19
C HIS A 514 10.04 -2.74 12.88
N SER A 515 11.37 -2.79 12.96
CA SER A 515 12.23 -2.75 11.78
C SER A 515 12.06 -4.04 10.98
N LYS A 516 11.66 -3.90 9.72
CA LYS A 516 11.53 -5.02 8.77
C LYS A 516 12.91 -5.59 8.48
N ARG A 517 13.01 -6.86 8.09
CA ARG A 517 14.28 -7.56 7.81
C ARG A 517 14.33 -8.05 6.36
N ALA A 518 15.36 -7.64 5.63
CA ALA A 518 15.60 -8.07 4.25
C ALA A 518 16.89 -8.88 4.15
N LEU A 519 16.83 -10.06 3.53
CA LEU A 519 18.00 -10.87 3.19
C LEU A 519 18.35 -10.68 1.72
N VAL A 520 19.50 -10.10 1.42
CA VAL A 520 20.01 -9.94 0.05
C VAL A 520 21.01 -11.05 -0.24
N LEU A 521 20.65 -11.94 -1.15
CA LEU A 521 21.52 -13.01 -1.64
C LEU A 521 22.28 -12.50 -2.87
N GLY A 522 23.58 -12.29 -2.72
CA GLY A 522 24.48 -11.78 -3.75
C GLY A 522 25.01 -10.38 -3.45
N ALA A 523 26.33 -10.26 -3.39
CA ALA A 523 27.06 -9.01 -3.13
C ALA A 523 27.78 -8.47 -4.39
N GLY A 524 27.34 -8.89 -5.58
CA GLY A 524 27.94 -8.50 -6.86
C GLY A 524 27.64 -7.06 -7.29
N TYR A 525 28.04 -6.70 -8.51
CA TYR A 525 28.01 -5.32 -9.04
C TYR A 525 26.66 -4.57 -8.91
N VAL A 526 25.53 -5.27 -9.01
CA VAL A 526 24.19 -4.66 -8.99
C VAL A 526 23.59 -4.49 -7.58
N SER A 527 24.24 -5.03 -6.55
CA SER A 527 23.70 -5.05 -5.18
C SER A 527 23.80 -3.71 -4.46
N SER A 528 24.82 -2.89 -4.76
CA SER A 528 25.08 -1.66 -3.99
C SER A 528 23.94 -0.63 -4.04
N PRO A 529 23.33 -0.28 -5.20
CA PRO A 529 22.19 0.65 -5.22
C PRO A 529 20.96 0.10 -4.50
N LEU A 530 20.78 -1.23 -4.53
CA LEU A 530 19.68 -1.88 -3.82
C LEU A 530 19.86 -1.78 -2.31
N VAL A 531 21.06 -2.05 -1.82
CA VAL A 531 21.39 -1.95 -0.39
C VAL A 531 21.29 -0.50 0.08
N GLU A 532 21.81 0.46 -0.70
CA GLU A 532 21.68 1.89 -0.41
C GLU A 532 20.22 2.29 -0.22
N TYR A 533 19.36 1.99 -1.20
CA TYR A 533 17.94 2.34 -1.14
C TYR A 533 17.20 1.74 0.07
N LEU A 534 17.47 0.46 0.39
CA LEU A 534 16.83 -0.22 1.52
C LEU A 534 17.33 0.27 2.89
N THR A 535 18.56 0.80 2.97
CA THR A 535 19.17 1.27 4.22
C THR A 535 18.96 2.76 4.51
N ARG A 536 18.30 3.51 3.62
CA ARG A 536 17.90 4.91 3.89
C ARG A 536 17.08 4.99 5.19
N GLU A 537 17.29 6.04 5.99
CA GLU A 537 16.60 6.23 7.29
C GLU A 537 15.07 6.16 7.17
N SER A 538 14.53 6.64 6.04
CA SER A 538 13.09 6.58 5.73
C SER A 538 12.54 5.17 5.49
N SER A 539 13.40 4.17 5.30
CA SER A 539 13.01 2.82 4.89
C SER A 539 12.68 1.91 6.08
N ASN A 540 13.29 2.12 7.25
CA ASN A 540 13.13 1.27 8.45
C ASN A 540 13.27 -0.25 8.16
N VAL A 541 14.30 -0.60 7.36
CA VAL A 541 14.65 -1.98 7.00
C VAL A 541 16.07 -2.30 7.46
N ASN A 542 16.21 -3.41 8.19
CA ASN A 542 17.49 -4.02 8.52
C ASN A 542 17.87 -4.99 7.40
N VAL A 543 19.06 -4.81 6.83
CA VAL A 543 19.52 -5.59 5.68
C VAL A 543 20.66 -6.52 6.08
N THR A 544 20.51 -7.81 5.77
CA THR A 544 21.58 -8.81 5.83
C THR A 544 22.02 -9.14 4.41
N VAL A 545 23.31 -9.03 4.11
CA VAL A 545 23.87 -9.34 2.79
C VAL A 545 24.67 -10.64 2.87
N ALA A 546 24.29 -11.62 2.06
CA ALA A 546 24.94 -12.93 2.02
C ALA A 546 25.66 -13.16 0.69
N SER A 547 26.92 -13.59 0.74
CA SER A 547 27.72 -13.96 -0.44
C SER A 547 28.60 -15.18 -0.16
N ALA A 548 28.92 -15.95 -1.20
CA ALA A 548 29.92 -17.01 -1.14
C ALA A 548 31.35 -16.45 -1.05
N LEU A 549 31.53 -15.18 -1.43
CA LEU A 549 32.79 -14.45 -1.35
C LEU A 549 32.72 -13.45 -0.20
N LYS A 550 33.49 -13.72 0.86
CA LYS A 550 33.50 -12.90 2.09
C LYS A 550 33.80 -11.43 1.80
N ASP A 551 34.82 -11.17 1.00
CA ASP A 551 35.30 -9.82 0.70
C ASP A 551 34.23 -8.94 0.03
N GLU A 552 33.33 -9.53 -0.76
CA GLU A 552 32.25 -8.78 -1.42
C GLU A 552 31.18 -8.31 -0.43
N ALA A 553 30.77 -9.18 0.50
CA ALA A 553 29.80 -8.82 1.53
C ALA A 553 30.40 -7.80 2.52
N ASP A 554 31.66 -8.00 2.92
CA ASP A 554 32.39 -7.07 3.78
C ASP A 554 32.55 -5.69 3.13
N ALA A 555 32.75 -5.62 1.81
CA ALA A 555 32.84 -4.36 1.07
C ALA A 555 31.53 -3.55 1.06
N LEU A 556 30.37 -4.21 1.13
CA LEU A 556 29.07 -3.53 1.27
C LEU A 556 28.83 -3.09 2.71
N ALA A 557 29.17 -3.93 3.70
CA ALA A 557 29.08 -3.59 5.12
C ALA A 557 30.00 -2.43 5.53
N ALA A 558 31.11 -2.24 4.81
CA ALA A 558 31.99 -1.07 5.01
C ALA A 558 31.36 0.25 4.53
N LYS A 559 30.35 0.20 3.64
CA LYS A 559 29.70 1.38 3.05
C LYS A 559 28.33 1.68 3.64
N TYR A 560 27.59 0.65 4.02
CA TYR A 560 26.20 0.75 4.46
C TYR A 560 26.00 0.00 5.78
N PRO A 561 24.99 0.38 6.59
CA PRO A 561 24.68 -0.28 7.85
C PRO A 561 23.99 -1.64 7.60
N VAL A 562 24.76 -2.62 7.11
CA VAL A 562 24.29 -3.98 6.81
C VAL A 562 25.08 -5.05 7.55
N GLU A 563 24.45 -6.20 7.76
CA GLU A 563 25.10 -7.38 8.34
C GLU A 563 25.66 -8.27 7.22
N PRO A 564 27.01 -8.45 7.11
CA PRO A 564 27.59 -9.35 6.11
C PRO A 564 27.58 -10.81 6.60
N VAL A 565 27.23 -11.74 5.70
CA VAL A 565 27.16 -13.18 5.97
C VAL A 565 27.89 -13.95 4.87
N LEU A 566 28.80 -14.85 5.27
CA LEU A 566 29.42 -15.81 4.36
C LEU A 566 28.47 -17.01 4.16
N LEU A 567 27.93 -17.15 2.95
CA LEU A 567 26.96 -18.19 2.62
C LEU A 567 27.13 -18.68 1.17
N ASP A 568 27.41 -19.97 1.02
CA ASP A 568 27.22 -20.69 -0.24
C ASP A 568 25.85 -21.38 -0.23
N VAL A 569 24.94 -20.88 -1.07
CA VAL A 569 23.56 -21.38 -1.15
C VAL A 569 23.46 -22.81 -1.71
N THR A 570 24.50 -23.30 -2.38
CA THR A 570 24.55 -24.68 -2.91
C THR A 570 25.13 -25.67 -1.89
N GLY A 571 26.13 -25.23 -1.11
CA GLY A 571 26.82 -26.08 -0.14
C GLY A 571 26.22 -26.08 1.28
N ARG A 572 25.46 -25.04 1.66
CA ARG A 572 24.94 -24.83 3.04
C ARG A 572 23.46 -24.46 3.05
N THR A 573 22.62 -25.40 2.60
CA THR A 573 21.16 -25.24 2.58
C THR A 573 20.54 -25.07 3.98
N ASP A 574 21.20 -25.59 5.01
CA ASP A 574 20.85 -25.40 6.42
C ASP A 574 20.92 -23.92 6.84
N LEU A 575 22.04 -23.26 6.53
CA LEU A 575 22.22 -21.84 6.84
C LEU A 575 21.31 -20.95 6.01
N LEU A 576 21.09 -21.29 4.73
CA LEU A 576 20.15 -20.60 3.87
C LEU A 576 18.75 -20.57 4.51
N ALA A 577 18.23 -21.74 4.92
CA ALA A 577 16.93 -21.86 5.56
C ALA A 577 16.84 -21.03 6.86
N ASP A 578 17.90 -21.03 7.67
CA ASP A 578 17.94 -20.28 8.92
C ASP A 578 17.94 -18.76 8.72
N HIS A 579 18.65 -18.25 7.70
CA HIS A 579 18.62 -16.83 7.36
C HIS A 579 17.29 -16.42 6.72
N ILE A 580 16.72 -17.25 5.86
CA ILE A 580 15.40 -16.99 5.26
C ILE A 580 14.33 -16.89 6.35
N ARG A 581 14.29 -17.81 7.33
CA ARG A 581 13.31 -17.79 8.43
C ARG A 581 13.39 -16.54 9.31
N LYS A 582 14.54 -15.86 9.33
CA LYS A 582 14.76 -14.59 10.05
C LYS A 582 14.43 -13.36 9.21
N ALA A 583 14.15 -13.50 7.92
CA ALA A 583 13.82 -12.38 7.04
C ALA A 583 12.31 -12.26 6.87
N ASP A 584 11.85 -11.03 6.58
CA ASP A 584 10.49 -10.76 6.11
C ASP A 584 10.43 -10.82 4.56
N ILE A 585 11.57 -10.62 3.90
CA ILE A 585 11.73 -10.71 2.45
C ILE A 585 13.15 -11.18 2.06
N VAL A 586 13.25 -11.93 0.97
CA VAL A 586 14.50 -12.36 0.34
C VAL A 586 14.64 -11.69 -1.03
N ILE A 587 15.77 -11.03 -1.29
CA ILE A 587 16.12 -10.50 -2.60
C ILE A 587 17.22 -11.38 -3.18
N SER A 588 16.95 -12.07 -4.30
CA SER A 588 17.95 -12.88 -4.99
C SER A 588 18.54 -12.12 -6.19
N LEU A 589 19.82 -11.75 -6.06
CA LEU A 589 20.65 -11.19 -7.13
C LEU A 589 21.70 -12.20 -7.62
N LEU A 590 21.46 -13.49 -7.35
CA LEU A 590 22.31 -14.61 -7.76
C LEU A 590 22.04 -15.05 -9.21
N PRO A 591 22.90 -15.91 -9.81
CA PRO A 591 22.62 -16.52 -11.10
C PRO A 591 21.25 -17.22 -11.15
N TYR A 592 20.52 -17.03 -12.25
CA TYR A 592 19.11 -17.45 -12.36
C TYR A 592 18.85 -18.95 -12.14
N GLY A 593 19.85 -19.81 -12.39
CA GLY A 593 19.75 -21.24 -12.15
C GLY A 593 19.55 -21.63 -10.68
N LEU A 594 19.81 -20.72 -9.74
CA LEU A 594 19.67 -20.95 -8.30
C LEU A 594 18.30 -20.50 -7.76
N HIS A 595 17.51 -19.76 -8.54
CA HIS A 595 16.29 -19.12 -8.03
C HIS A 595 15.22 -20.13 -7.61
N ALA A 596 15.05 -21.25 -8.32
CA ALA A 596 14.05 -22.26 -7.98
C ALA A 596 14.28 -22.84 -6.57
N GLN A 597 15.52 -23.20 -6.24
CA GLN A 597 15.88 -23.71 -4.92
C GLN A 597 15.63 -22.67 -3.81
N ILE A 598 15.93 -21.40 -4.07
CA ILE A 598 15.68 -20.31 -3.11
C ILE A 598 14.17 -20.09 -2.94
N ALA A 599 13.40 -20.11 -4.03
CA ALA A 599 11.95 -19.96 -4.00
C ALA A 599 11.27 -21.09 -3.24
N GLU A 600 11.69 -22.34 -3.42
CA GLU A 600 11.21 -23.49 -2.62
C GLU A 600 11.42 -23.25 -1.12
N GLU A 601 12.58 -22.73 -0.74
CA GLU A 601 12.89 -22.43 0.66
C GLU A 601 12.05 -21.28 1.22
N CYS A 602 11.86 -20.21 0.43
CA CYS A 602 10.99 -19.09 0.74
C CYS A 602 9.54 -19.54 0.95
N ILE A 603 9.01 -20.40 0.06
CA ILE A 603 7.66 -20.97 0.17
C ILE A 603 7.54 -21.81 1.45
N ARG A 604 8.53 -22.66 1.74
CA ARG A 604 8.55 -23.50 2.95
C ARG A 604 8.59 -22.67 4.23
N SER A 605 9.35 -21.58 4.22
CA SER A 605 9.50 -20.67 5.37
C SER A 605 8.42 -19.58 5.43
N LYS A 606 7.53 -19.51 4.44
CA LYS A 606 6.49 -18.47 4.28
C LYS A 606 7.06 -17.04 4.21
N VAL A 607 8.13 -16.87 3.46
CA VAL A 607 8.85 -15.58 3.31
C VAL A 607 8.77 -15.13 1.86
N ASN A 608 8.49 -13.85 1.64
CA ASN A 608 8.36 -13.28 0.31
C ASN A 608 9.72 -13.19 -0.41
N MET A 609 9.71 -13.14 -1.75
CA MET A 609 10.92 -13.09 -2.55
C MET A 609 10.83 -12.07 -3.69
N VAL A 610 11.95 -11.43 -4.02
CA VAL A 610 12.11 -10.56 -5.19
C VAL A 610 13.35 -10.96 -5.98
N THR A 611 13.26 -10.94 -7.31
CA THR A 611 14.41 -11.20 -8.20
C THR A 611 14.36 -10.32 -9.45
N ALA A 612 15.54 -9.90 -9.92
CA ALA A 612 15.71 -9.13 -11.15
C ALA A 612 15.91 -10.03 -12.40
N SER A 613 15.53 -11.31 -12.32
CA SER A 613 15.70 -12.30 -13.38
C SER A 613 14.37 -12.75 -13.98
N TYR A 614 14.44 -13.32 -15.19
CA TYR A 614 13.32 -14.03 -15.82
C TYR A 614 12.74 -15.11 -14.92
N CYS A 615 11.42 -15.26 -14.95
CA CYS A 615 10.75 -16.40 -14.33
C CYS A 615 11.03 -17.67 -15.16
N SER A 616 11.82 -18.59 -14.61
CA SER A 616 12.14 -19.85 -15.31
C SER A 616 10.93 -20.81 -15.31
N PRO A 617 10.91 -21.85 -16.17
CA PRO A 617 9.89 -22.89 -16.12
C PRO A 617 9.76 -23.53 -14.73
N GLN A 618 10.89 -23.82 -14.07
CA GLN A 618 10.90 -24.37 -12.70
C GLN A 618 10.29 -23.41 -11.67
N MET A 619 10.54 -22.10 -11.80
CA MET A 619 9.88 -21.10 -10.95
C MET A 619 8.37 -21.06 -11.22
N THR A 620 7.95 -21.15 -12.48
CA THR A 620 6.53 -21.14 -12.87
C THR A 620 5.77 -22.32 -12.26
N GLU A 621 6.37 -23.51 -12.21
CA GLU A 621 5.80 -24.71 -11.57
C GLU A 621 5.50 -24.52 -10.08
N LEU A 622 6.24 -23.64 -9.39
CA LEU A 622 6.07 -23.35 -7.96
C LEU A 622 4.92 -22.35 -7.67
N ASN A 623 4.27 -21.80 -8.69
CA ASN A 623 3.23 -20.78 -8.53
C ASN A 623 2.10 -21.20 -7.57
N ASP A 624 1.56 -22.40 -7.73
CA ASP A 624 0.41 -22.85 -6.92
C ASP A 624 0.82 -23.17 -5.48
N ALA A 625 2.05 -23.66 -5.27
CA ALA A 625 2.62 -23.83 -3.95
C ALA A 625 2.82 -22.48 -3.24
N ALA A 626 3.33 -21.46 -3.94
CA ALA A 626 3.46 -20.11 -3.41
C ALA A 626 2.10 -19.49 -3.07
N LYS A 627 1.07 -19.66 -3.92
CA LYS A 627 -0.31 -19.24 -3.64
C LYS A 627 -0.87 -19.90 -2.39
N ALA A 628 -0.70 -21.22 -2.25
CA ALA A 628 -1.16 -21.96 -1.08
C ALA A 628 -0.44 -21.55 0.22
N ALA A 629 0.85 -21.18 0.12
CA ALA A 629 1.63 -20.69 1.25
C ALA A 629 1.34 -19.22 1.61
N GLY A 630 0.65 -18.48 0.74
CA GLY A 630 0.43 -17.03 0.88
C GLY A 630 1.68 -16.20 0.64
N VAL A 631 2.63 -16.72 -0.15
CA VAL A 631 3.93 -16.10 -0.43
C VAL A 631 3.88 -15.37 -1.77
N THR A 632 4.39 -14.14 -1.79
CA THR A 632 4.54 -13.31 -2.99
C THR A 632 5.98 -13.41 -3.48
N ILE A 633 6.16 -13.86 -4.74
CA ILE A 633 7.45 -13.92 -5.41
C ILE A 633 7.40 -13.02 -6.64
N VAL A 634 7.99 -11.83 -6.57
CA VAL A 634 8.02 -10.87 -7.69
C VAL A 634 9.28 -11.09 -8.52
N ASN A 635 9.07 -11.38 -9.80
CA ASN A 635 10.15 -11.66 -10.76
C ASN A 635 10.30 -10.48 -11.71
N GLU A 636 11.36 -10.49 -12.52
CA GLU A 636 11.47 -9.59 -13.66
C GLU A 636 11.42 -8.10 -13.28
N VAL A 637 12.05 -7.73 -12.16
CA VAL A 637 12.14 -6.34 -11.68
C VAL A 637 13.57 -5.81 -11.70
N GLY A 638 14.21 -5.88 -12.87
CA GLY A 638 15.52 -5.28 -13.15
C GLY A 638 15.44 -4.20 -14.24
N LEU A 639 16.36 -4.26 -15.20
CA LEU A 639 16.37 -3.40 -16.39
C LEU A 639 15.63 -4.08 -17.56
N ASP A 640 16.10 -5.26 -17.94
CA ASP A 640 15.62 -6.09 -19.04
C ASP A 640 15.94 -7.56 -18.67
N PRO A 641 15.01 -8.27 -17.99
CA PRO A 641 13.60 -7.91 -17.77
C PRO A 641 13.38 -6.97 -16.57
N GLY A 642 12.52 -5.96 -16.72
CA GLY A 642 12.10 -5.03 -15.69
C GLY A 642 11.59 -3.71 -16.25
N ILE A 643 12.40 -2.65 -16.21
CA ILE A 643 12.02 -1.32 -16.74
C ILE A 643 11.46 -1.42 -18.17
N ASP A 644 11.97 -2.34 -18.99
CA ASP A 644 11.43 -2.59 -20.33
C ASP A 644 9.94 -3.00 -20.31
N HIS A 645 9.51 -3.85 -19.38
CA HIS A 645 8.10 -4.19 -19.15
C HIS A 645 7.30 -2.97 -18.72
N LEU A 646 7.80 -2.23 -17.74
CA LEU A 646 7.06 -1.11 -17.14
C LEU A 646 6.71 -0.05 -18.19
N LEU A 647 7.71 0.33 -19.00
CA LEU A 647 7.54 1.32 -20.06
C LEU A 647 6.68 0.82 -21.23
N ALA A 648 6.75 -0.49 -21.54
CA ALA A 648 5.91 -1.08 -22.57
C ALA A 648 4.43 -1.09 -22.14
N MET A 649 4.16 -1.57 -20.92
CA MET A 649 2.79 -1.66 -20.38
C MET A 649 2.15 -0.29 -20.17
N GLU A 650 2.90 0.72 -19.69
CA GLU A 650 2.38 2.09 -19.57
C GLU A 650 1.89 2.63 -20.92
N ALA A 651 2.68 2.45 -21.98
CA ALA A 651 2.30 2.88 -23.32
C ALA A 651 1.12 2.07 -23.90
N PHE A 652 1.09 0.75 -23.69
CA PHE A 652 0.00 -0.09 -24.19
C PHE A 652 -1.32 0.22 -23.50
N ASP A 653 -1.33 0.36 -22.18
CA ASP A 653 -2.52 0.71 -21.42
C ASP A 653 -3.03 2.11 -21.80
N GLU A 654 -2.14 3.07 -22.07
CA GLU A 654 -2.52 4.38 -22.60
C GLU A 654 -3.18 4.26 -23.98
N ILE A 655 -2.57 3.53 -24.92
CA ILE A 655 -3.11 3.33 -26.28
C ILE A 655 -4.48 2.64 -26.22
N HIS A 656 -4.60 1.55 -25.46
CA HIS A 656 -5.83 0.77 -25.34
C HIS A 656 -6.95 1.54 -24.62
N SER A 657 -6.64 2.31 -23.58
CA SER A 657 -7.63 3.12 -22.85
C SER A 657 -8.25 4.23 -23.71
N HIS A 658 -7.52 4.72 -24.72
CA HIS A 658 -8.03 5.66 -25.72
C HIS A 658 -8.61 4.95 -26.97
N GLY A 659 -8.77 3.63 -26.92
CA GLY A 659 -9.39 2.82 -27.98
C GLY A 659 -8.51 2.55 -29.19
N GLY A 660 -7.20 2.81 -29.10
CA GLY A 660 -6.20 2.45 -30.10
C GLY A 660 -5.79 0.97 -30.03
N LYS A 661 -5.00 0.54 -31.01
CA LYS A 661 -4.49 -0.83 -31.17
C LYS A 661 -2.98 -0.82 -31.39
N VAL A 662 -2.26 -1.76 -30.79
CA VAL A 662 -0.79 -1.87 -30.94
C VAL A 662 -0.45 -2.77 -32.12
N GLU A 663 -0.17 -2.20 -33.30
CA GLU A 663 0.12 -2.98 -34.51
C GLU A 663 1.54 -3.58 -34.53
N SER A 664 2.52 -2.87 -33.97
CA SER A 664 3.93 -3.29 -33.94
C SER A 664 4.60 -2.89 -32.64
N PHE A 665 5.36 -3.80 -32.06
CA PHE A 665 6.24 -3.57 -30.92
C PHE A 665 7.64 -4.11 -31.18
N VAL A 666 8.63 -3.23 -31.13
CA VAL A 666 10.05 -3.57 -31.24
C VAL A 666 10.78 -2.94 -30.07
N SER A 667 11.54 -3.74 -29.33
CA SER A 667 12.30 -3.30 -28.16
C SER A 667 13.75 -3.73 -28.25
N TYR A 668 14.67 -2.80 -28.03
CA TYR A 668 16.11 -3.07 -27.94
C TYR A 668 16.69 -2.52 -26.64
N CYS A 669 17.47 -3.33 -25.95
CA CYS A 669 18.18 -2.91 -24.74
C CYS A 669 19.67 -3.28 -24.81
N GLY A 670 20.54 -2.42 -24.28
CA GLY A 670 21.97 -2.66 -24.20
C GLY A 670 22.62 -1.99 -23.00
N GLY A 671 23.32 -2.77 -22.18
CA GLY A 671 24.33 -2.28 -21.24
C GLY A 671 25.70 -2.32 -21.89
N LEU A 672 26.28 -1.16 -22.14
CA LEU A 672 27.46 -0.91 -22.97
C LEU A 672 28.50 -0.09 -22.19
N PRO A 673 29.76 -0.04 -22.61
CA PRO A 673 30.63 1.07 -22.21
C PRO A 673 30.08 2.39 -22.76
N ALA A 674 30.34 3.51 -22.08
CA ALA A 674 30.12 4.82 -22.70
C ALA A 674 30.97 4.94 -23.99
N PRO A 675 30.56 5.74 -24.99
CA PRO A 675 31.25 5.82 -26.28
C PRO A 675 32.77 6.04 -26.15
N GLU A 676 33.18 6.89 -25.21
CA GLU A 676 34.59 7.20 -24.93
C GLU A 676 35.41 6.02 -24.38
N ALA A 677 34.76 4.99 -23.81
CA ALA A 677 35.37 3.79 -23.25
C ALA A 677 35.16 2.54 -24.14
N SER A 678 34.67 2.72 -25.37
CA SER A 678 34.31 1.63 -26.27
C SER A 678 35.44 1.20 -27.22
N ASP A 679 36.64 1.78 -27.14
CA ASP A 679 37.75 1.47 -28.05
C ASP A 679 38.43 0.13 -27.72
N ASN A 680 37.78 -0.96 -28.09
CA ASN A 680 38.32 -2.31 -28.07
C ASN A 680 37.69 -3.16 -29.19
N PRO A 681 38.25 -4.34 -29.50
CA PRO A 681 37.77 -5.16 -30.62
C PRO A 681 36.28 -5.54 -30.57
N LEU A 682 35.75 -5.82 -29.38
CA LEU A 682 34.31 -6.11 -29.19
C LEU A 682 33.45 -4.84 -29.08
N ARG A 683 34.08 -3.67 -28.91
CA ARG A 683 33.43 -2.42 -28.49
C ARG A 683 32.55 -2.64 -27.25
N TYR A 684 33.00 -3.51 -26.36
CA TYR A 684 32.25 -3.95 -25.20
C TYR A 684 33.17 -4.08 -23.99
N LYS A 685 32.63 -3.82 -22.80
CA LYS A 685 33.32 -4.07 -21.52
C LYS A 685 32.39 -4.81 -20.59
N PHE A 686 32.94 -5.73 -19.81
CA PHE A 686 32.16 -6.63 -18.98
C PHE A 686 31.91 -6.02 -17.59
N SER A 687 30.65 -5.74 -17.29
CA SER A 687 30.15 -5.39 -15.95
C SER A 687 29.54 -6.60 -15.21
N TRP A 688 29.57 -7.77 -15.83
CA TRP A 688 29.07 -9.06 -15.34
C TRP A 688 29.77 -10.20 -16.11
N SER A 689 29.51 -11.46 -15.74
CA SER A 689 30.23 -12.63 -16.28
C SER A 689 30.24 -12.69 -17.83
N PRO A 690 31.42 -12.65 -18.48
CA PRO A 690 31.52 -12.71 -19.94
C PRO A 690 30.88 -13.94 -20.58
N LYS A 691 30.87 -15.06 -19.84
CA LYS A 691 30.32 -16.34 -20.32
C LYS A 691 28.89 -16.20 -20.82
N GLY A 692 28.04 -15.50 -20.09
CA GLY A 692 26.64 -15.34 -20.50
C GLY A 692 26.48 -14.41 -21.71
N VAL A 693 27.33 -13.38 -21.86
CA VAL A 693 27.34 -12.53 -23.08
C VAL A 693 27.70 -13.37 -24.30
N LEU A 694 28.75 -14.19 -24.19
CA LEU A 694 29.26 -15.01 -25.30
C LEU A 694 28.26 -16.12 -25.67
N LEU A 695 27.69 -16.80 -24.67
CA LEU A 695 26.64 -17.81 -24.87
C LEU A 695 25.40 -17.22 -25.55
N ASN A 696 25.01 -15.99 -25.23
CA ASN A 696 23.89 -15.34 -25.91
C ASN A 696 24.11 -15.19 -27.42
N GLY A 697 25.37 -15.07 -27.88
CA GLY A 697 25.69 -15.07 -29.31
C GLY A 697 25.50 -16.43 -30.00
N LEU A 698 25.46 -17.53 -29.23
CA LEU A 698 25.21 -18.88 -29.72
C LEU A 698 23.74 -19.29 -29.63
N ASN A 699 22.92 -18.57 -28.88
CA ASN A 699 21.51 -18.88 -28.71
C ASN A 699 20.72 -18.66 -30.00
N GLY A 700 19.64 -19.41 -30.15
CA GLY A 700 18.62 -19.13 -31.15
C GLY A 700 17.72 -17.97 -30.72
N ALA A 701 16.91 -17.48 -31.65
CA ALA A 701 15.90 -16.47 -31.37
C ALA A 701 14.61 -16.72 -32.17
N LYS A 702 13.48 -16.29 -31.62
CA LYS A 702 12.16 -16.42 -32.24
C LYS A 702 11.37 -15.13 -32.06
N TYR A 703 10.81 -14.59 -33.13
CA TYR A 703 10.05 -13.34 -33.08
C TYR A 703 8.99 -13.28 -34.18
N LEU A 704 8.05 -12.33 -34.06
CA LEU A 704 7.01 -12.10 -35.04
C LEU A 704 7.35 -10.88 -35.89
N LYS A 705 7.28 -11.01 -37.20
CA LYS A 705 7.48 -9.89 -38.14
C LYS A 705 6.45 -9.98 -39.25
N ALA A 706 5.58 -8.97 -39.36
CA ALA A 706 4.52 -8.92 -40.37
C ALA A 706 3.65 -10.19 -40.42
N ASN A 707 3.25 -10.71 -39.26
CA ASN A 707 2.51 -11.97 -39.05
C ASN A 707 3.28 -13.27 -39.38
N GLU A 708 4.54 -13.17 -39.78
CA GLU A 708 5.40 -14.34 -40.00
C GLU A 708 6.28 -14.59 -38.77
N VAL A 709 6.35 -15.84 -38.36
CA VAL A 709 7.25 -16.28 -37.30
C VAL A 709 8.63 -16.46 -37.91
N VAL A 710 9.59 -15.66 -37.45
CA VAL A 710 11.00 -15.81 -37.80
C VAL A 710 11.67 -16.62 -36.69
N GLU A 711 12.30 -17.72 -37.07
CA GLU A 711 13.03 -18.60 -36.15
C GLU A 711 14.50 -18.71 -36.61
N ILE A 712 15.40 -18.39 -35.69
CA ILE A 712 16.85 -18.42 -35.88
C ILE A 712 17.38 -19.57 -35.02
N HIS A 713 18.01 -20.56 -35.66
CA HIS A 713 18.53 -21.72 -34.95
C HIS A 713 19.77 -21.37 -34.10
N PRO A 714 19.98 -22.07 -32.97
CA PRO A 714 21.22 -21.97 -32.20
C PRO A 714 22.47 -22.36 -33.00
N GLY A 715 23.65 -22.02 -32.49
CA GLY A 715 24.94 -22.33 -33.11
C GLY A 715 25.61 -21.15 -33.81
N GLY A 716 25.18 -19.92 -33.51
CA GLY A 716 25.84 -18.71 -33.98
C GLY A 716 25.19 -18.03 -35.18
N ALA A 717 24.12 -18.60 -35.75
CA ALA A 717 23.37 -17.98 -36.85
C ALA A 717 22.85 -16.58 -36.49
N LEU A 718 22.53 -16.33 -35.21
CA LEU A 718 22.10 -15.03 -34.70
C LEU A 718 23.08 -13.88 -34.99
N MET A 719 24.38 -14.17 -35.07
CA MET A 719 25.42 -13.17 -35.33
C MET A 719 25.66 -12.96 -36.84
N SER A 720 24.93 -13.62 -37.74
CA SER A 720 25.06 -13.47 -39.19
C SER A 720 24.59 -12.08 -39.66
N GLN A 721 25.07 -11.66 -40.84
CA GLN A 721 24.66 -10.38 -41.43
C GLN A 721 23.16 -10.32 -41.73
N ASP A 722 22.49 -11.46 -41.92
CA ASP A 722 21.06 -11.52 -42.21
C ASP A 722 20.19 -11.22 -40.98
N HIS A 723 20.74 -11.38 -39.77
CA HIS A 723 20.00 -11.28 -38.51
C HIS A 723 20.45 -10.14 -37.60
N VAL A 724 21.54 -9.45 -37.97
CA VAL A 724 22.04 -8.25 -37.30
C VAL A 724 21.63 -7.03 -38.11
N HIS A 725 20.95 -6.09 -37.48
CA HIS A 725 20.43 -4.89 -38.13
C HIS A 725 21.05 -3.63 -37.56
N LYS A 726 21.30 -2.63 -38.42
CA LYS A 726 21.72 -1.30 -37.96
C LYS A 726 20.54 -0.62 -37.24
N VAL A 727 20.80 -0.09 -36.06
CA VAL A 727 19.80 0.62 -35.25
C VAL A 727 20.21 2.09 -35.14
N SER A 728 19.36 3.00 -35.60
CA SER A 728 19.74 4.42 -35.79
C SER A 728 18.66 5.40 -35.33
N PHE A 729 18.38 5.42 -34.02
CA PHE A 729 17.46 6.38 -33.38
C PHE A 729 18.19 7.49 -32.61
N LEU A 730 19.49 7.33 -32.34
CA LEU A 730 20.36 8.35 -31.74
C LEU A 730 21.52 8.65 -32.70
N PRO A 731 21.53 9.79 -33.41
CA PRO A 731 22.52 10.08 -34.45
C PRO A 731 23.99 10.05 -34.00
N GLY A 732 24.26 10.31 -32.72
CA GLY A 732 25.62 10.26 -32.15
C GLY A 732 26.14 8.85 -31.83
N PHE A 733 25.34 7.81 -32.04
CA PHE A 733 25.70 6.43 -31.71
C PHE A 733 25.67 5.53 -32.95
N SER A 734 26.59 4.55 -32.98
CA SER A 734 26.63 3.53 -34.01
C SER A 734 26.20 2.18 -33.42
N PHE A 735 24.90 1.90 -33.46
CA PHE A 735 24.36 0.67 -32.91
C PHE A 735 24.04 -0.39 -33.96
N GLU A 736 24.16 -1.63 -33.53
CA GLU A 736 23.59 -2.81 -34.17
C GLU A 736 22.68 -3.54 -33.17
N GLY A 737 21.65 -4.21 -33.69
CA GLY A 737 20.67 -4.94 -32.89
C GLY A 737 20.41 -6.32 -33.47
N PHE A 738 20.18 -7.29 -32.59
CA PHE A 738 19.80 -8.65 -32.95
C PHE A 738 18.73 -9.17 -31.97
N ALA A 739 17.90 -10.11 -32.42
CA ALA A 739 16.80 -10.65 -31.61
C ALA A 739 17.29 -11.40 -30.36
N ASN A 740 16.49 -11.40 -29.30
CA ASN A 740 16.83 -12.03 -28.02
C ASN A 740 15.80 -13.12 -27.66
N ARG A 741 16.26 -14.37 -27.52
CA ARG A 741 15.45 -15.52 -27.07
C ARG A 741 14.11 -15.60 -27.80
N ASP A 742 13.01 -15.87 -27.09
CA ASP A 742 11.67 -15.96 -27.65
C ASP A 742 10.84 -14.71 -27.32
N SER A 743 10.51 -13.93 -28.34
CA SER A 743 9.67 -12.74 -28.25
C SER A 743 8.16 -13.04 -28.39
N LEU A 744 7.76 -14.23 -28.83
CA LEU A 744 6.35 -14.54 -29.10
C LEU A 744 5.51 -14.58 -27.83
N THR A 745 6.11 -14.98 -26.71
CA THR A 745 5.47 -15.05 -25.39
C THR A 745 4.92 -13.69 -24.93
N TYR A 746 5.55 -12.59 -25.35
CA TYR A 746 5.15 -11.23 -24.97
C TYR A 746 3.84 -10.78 -25.59
N LYS A 747 3.41 -11.42 -26.69
CA LYS A 747 2.13 -11.10 -27.33
C LYS A 747 0.95 -11.36 -26.39
N SER A 748 0.97 -12.51 -25.70
CA SER A 748 -0.01 -12.83 -24.67
C SER A 748 0.27 -12.13 -23.36
N LEU A 749 1.55 -12.03 -22.95
CA LEU A 749 1.94 -11.48 -21.66
C LEU A 749 1.57 -9.99 -21.51
N TYR A 750 1.74 -9.22 -22.59
CA TYR A 750 1.41 -7.80 -22.63
C TYR A 750 -0.01 -7.50 -23.11
N GLY A 751 -0.81 -8.51 -23.45
CA GLY A 751 -2.18 -8.30 -23.92
C GLY A 751 -2.27 -7.56 -25.27
N ILE A 752 -1.35 -7.82 -26.20
CA ILE A 752 -1.33 -7.22 -27.55
C ILE A 752 -1.56 -8.26 -28.67
N PRO A 753 -2.66 -9.04 -28.64
CA PRO A 753 -2.94 -10.07 -29.65
C PRO A 753 -3.08 -9.52 -31.08
N GLU A 754 -3.35 -8.23 -31.23
CA GLU A 754 -3.45 -7.52 -32.50
C GLU A 754 -2.10 -7.25 -33.16
N ALA A 755 -0.99 -7.30 -32.42
CA ALA A 755 0.32 -6.96 -32.94
C ALA A 755 0.76 -7.97 -34.02
N HIS A 756 1.10 -7.47 -35.20
CA HIS A 756 1.64 -8.26 -36.30
C HIS A 756 3.18 -8.32 -36.27
N THR A 757 3.83 -7.48 -35.47
CA THR A 757 5.28 -7.49 -35.25
C THR A 757 5.57 -7.38 -33.76
N VAL A 758 6.34 -8.33 -33.22
CA VAL A 758 6.76 -8.39 -31.82
C VAL A 758 8.21 -8.88 -31.78
N LEU A 759 9.14 -7.98 -31.44
CA LEU A 759 10.56 -8.29 -31.31
C LEU A 759 11.12 -7.65 -30.04
N ARG A 760 11.78 -8.45 -29.21
CA ARG A 760 12.72 -7.98 -28.19
C ARG A 760 14.13 -8.38 -28.61
N GLY A 761 15.07 -7.45 -28.45
CA GLY A 761 16.41 -7.57 -29.00
C GLY A 761 17.47 -6.95 -28.10
N THR A 762 18.71 -7.32 -28.36
CA THR A 762 19.90 -6.79 -27.69
C THR A 762 20.56 -5.74 -28.58
N LEU A 763 20.96 -4.62 -27.98
CA LEU A 763 21.71 -3.55 -28.61
C LEU A 763 23.21 -3.70 -28.34
N ARG A 764 24.05 -3.53 -29.36
CA ARG A 764 25.52 -3.46 -29.26
C ARG A 764 26.05 -2.33 -30.12
N TYR A 765 27.30 -1.95 -29.91
CA TYR A 765 27.99 -1.09 -30.89
C TYR A 765 28.27 -1.90 -32.15
N SER A 766 28.18 -1.23 -33.31
CA SER A 766 28.46 -1.86 -34.60
C SER A 766 29.80 -2.60 -34.56
N GLY A 767 29.94 -3.77 -35.19
CA GLY A 767 31.20 -4.53 -35.21
C GLY A 767 31.40 -5.52 -34.05
N PHE A 768 30.52 -5.52 -33.05
CA PHE A 768 30.48 -6.56 -32.03
C PHE A 768 30.16 -7.92 -32.66
N ALA A 769 29.16 -7.99 -33.54
CA ALA A 769 28.73 -9.20 -34.24
C ALA A 769 29.84 -9.76 -35.12
N ASP A 770 30.64 -8.91 -35.78
CA ASP A 770 31.77 -9.34 -36.60
C ASP A 770 32.81 -10.10 -35.75
N THR A 771 33.15 -9.55 -34.59
CA THR A 771 34.09 -10.19 -33.65
C THR A 771 33.50 -11.48 -33.07
N MET A 772 32.20 -11.50 -32.76
CA MET A 772 31.53 -12.72 -32.31
C MET A 772 31.53 -13.82 -33.37
N ARG A 773 31.31 -13.48 -34.65
CA ARG A 773 31.43 -14.44 -35.75
C ARG A 773 32.84 -15.01 -35.85
N ALA A 774 33.87 -14.18 -35.64
CA ALA A 774 35.25 -14.66 -35.60
C ALA A 774 35.46 -15.69 -34.48
N PHE A 775 34.94 -15.43 -33.28
CA PHE A 775 35.00 -16.39 -32.18
C PHE A 775 34.27 -17.70 -32.47
N ILE A 776 33.10 -17.62 -33.11
CA ILE A 776 32.30 -18.81 -33.48
C ILE A 776 33.08 -19.66 -34.48
N ARG A 777 33.57 -19.06 -35.57
CA ARG A 777 34.28 -19.78 -36.65
C ARG A 777 35.58 -20.41 -36.20
N LEU A 778 36.29 -19.78 -35.26
CA LEU A 778 37.53 -20.32 -34.68
C LEU A 778 37.29 -21.30 -33.52
N GLY A 779 36.04 -21.63 -33.19
CA GLY A 779 35.73 -22.54 -32.07
C GLY A 779 36.08 -21.99 -30.68
N LEU A 780 36.30 -20.67 -30.55
CA LEU A 780 36.75 -20.03 -29.31
C LEU A 780 35.68 -19.99 -28.22
N ILE A 781 34.41 -20.02 -28.60
CA ILE A 781 33.29 -20.01 -27.66
C ILE A 781 32.53 -21.34 -27.61
N ASP A 782 33.16 -22.43 -28.05
CA ASP A 782 32.60 -23.78 -27.88
C ASP A 782 32.54 -24.14 -26.38
N PRO A 783 31.36 -24.51 -25.83
CA PRO A 783 31.23 -24.94 -24.45
C PRO A 783 31.77 -26.35 -24.19
N THR A 784 32.09 -27.13 -25.22
CA THR A 784 32.53 -28.51 -25.12
C THR A 784 33.97 -28.58 -24.56
N PRO A 785 34.25 -29.46 -23.59
CA PRO A 785 35.61 -29.65 -23.09
C PRO A 785 36.59 -30.03 -24.20
N HIS A 786 37.76 -29.38 -24.23
CA HIS A 786 38.77 -29.61 -25.27
C HIS A 786 40.04 -30.22 -24.68
N PRO A 787 40.66 -31.27 -25.30
CA PRO A 787 41.84 -31.94 -24.76
C PRO A 787 43.02 -31.01 -24.44
N ALA A 788 43.28 -30.01 -25.29
CA ALA A 788 44.35 -29.03 -25.09
C ALA A 788 44.14 -28.15 -23.83
N LEU A 789 42.91 -28.06 -23.33
CA LEU A 789 42.52 -27.25 -22.18
C LEU A 789 42.32 -28.10 -20.91
N HIS A 790 42.76 -29.36 -20.92
CA HIS A 790 42.73 -30.20 -19.73
C HIS A 790 43.69 -29.65 -18.65
N PRO A 791 43.25 -29.48 -17.39
CA PRO A 791 44.07 -28.87 -16.32
C PRO A 791 45.40 -29.60 -16.05
N LYS A 792 45.47 -30.90 -16.33
CA LYS A 792 46.70 -31.72 -16.17
C LYS A 792 47.56 -31.83 -17.45
N GLY A 793 47.18 -31.17 -18.54
CA GLY A 793 47.94 -31.18 -19.80
C GLY A 793 49.13 -30.21 -19.78
N PRO A 794 50.02 -30.24 -20.80
CA PRO A 794 51.17 -29.32 -20.90
C PRO A 794 50.72 -27.87 -21.04
N GLU A 795 51.46 -26.93 -20.46
CA GLU A 795 51.19 -25.49 -20.62
C GLU A 795 51.20 -25.09 -22.09
N ILE A 796 50.24 -24.27 -22.51
CA ILE A 796 50.09 -23.80 -23.89
C ILE A 796 49.90 -22.29 -23.93
N THR A 797 50.27 -21.68 -25.06
CA THR A 797 50.00 -20.27 -25.35
C THR A 797 48.71 -20.10 -26.16
N TRP A 798 48.21 -18.86 -26.24
CA TRP A 798 47.04 -18.53 -27.06
C TRP A 798 47.28 -18.86 -28.54
N ARG A 799 48.48 -18.56 -29.06
CA ARG A 799 48.92 -18.99 -30.40
C ARG A 799 48.75 -20.49 -30.62
N GLN A 800 49.23 -21.30 -29.68
CA GLN A 800 49.12 -22.77 -29.76
C GLN A 800 47.68 -23.25 -29.65
N LEU A 801 46.87 -22.61 -28.78
CA LEU A 801 45.46 -22.93 -28.65
C LEU A 801 44.69 -22.64 -29.95
N ILE A 802 44.87 -21.48 -30.56
CA ILE A 802 44.25 -21.14 -31.85
C ILE A 802 44.67 -22.16 -32.92
N SER A 803 45.97 -22.49 -32.99
CA SER A 803 46.49 -23.50 -33.91
C SER A 803 45.78 -24.84 -33.76
N HIS A 804 45.57 -25.31 -32.52
CA HIS A 804 44.83 -26.54 -32.25
C HIS A 804 43.34 -26.45 -32.63
N LEU A 805 42.68 -25.33 -32.35
CA LEU A 805 41.25 -25.16 -32.64
C LEU A 805 40.95 -25.15 -34.14
N ILE A 806 41.85 -24.62 -34.97
CA ILE A 806 41.74 -24.65 -36.44
C ILE A 806 42.32 -25.94 -37.06
N GLY A 807 42.63 -26.95 -36.25
CA GLY A 807 43.05 -28.28 -36.70
C GLY A 807 44.51 -28.40 -37.18
N GLN A 808 45.39 -27.47 -36.83
CA GLN A 808 46.83 -27.59 -37.15
C GLN A 808 47.57 -28.45 -36.13
N VAL A 809 48.41 -29.36 -36.65
CA VAL A 809 49.17 -30.33 -35.84
C VAL A 809 50.52 -29.76 -35.37
N ASP A 810 51.07 -28.76 -36.08
CA ASP A 810 52.34 -28.12 -35.72
C ASP A 810 52.14 -26.99 -34.69
N SER A 811 52.59 -27.22 -33.46
CA SER A 811 52.52 -26.26 -32.35
C SER A 811 53.58 -25.14 -32.45
N ASN A 812 54.52 -25.19 -33.41
CA ASN A 812 55.59 -24.22 -33.63
C ASN A 812 55.36 -23.32 -34.86
N ILE A 813 54.11 -23.18 -35.31
CA ILE A 813 53.76 -22.32 -36.45
C ILE A 813 54.22 -20.87 -36.23
N PHE A 814 54.91 -20.31 -37.23
CA PHE A 814 55.30 -18.90 -37.23
C PHE A 814 54.06 -17.99 -37.27
N TYR A 815 54.16 -16.83 -36.61
CA TYR A 815 53.09 -15.85 -36.47
C TYR A 815 52.37 -15.51 -37.79
N ASP A 816 53.13 -15.15 -38.82
CA ASP A 816 52.56 -14.73 -40.12
C ASP A 816 51.81 -15.87 -40.82
N ASN A 817 52.29 -17.11 -40.67
CA ASN A 817 51.64 -18.30 -41.23
C ASN A 817 50.32 -18.59 -40.50
N LEU A 818 50.31 -18.48 -39.16
CA LEU A 818 49.08 -18.65 -38.39
C LEU A 818 48.06 -17.56 -38.73
N LYS A 819 48.50 -16.30 -38.83
CA LYS A 819 47.65 -15.18 -39.23
C LYS A 819 47.03 -15.41 -40.61
N ALA A 820 47.80 -15.92 -41.57
CA ALA A 820 47.29 -16.27 -42.89
C ALA A 820 46.29 -17.44 -42.88
N LEU A 821 46.44 -18.41 -41.96
CA LEU A 821 45.47 -19.51 -41.78
C LEU A 821 44.19 -19.02 -41.12
N VAL A 822 44.29 -18.22 -40.06
CA VAL A 822 43.14 -17.55 -39.43
C VAL A 822 42.40 -16.68 -40.45
N GLY A 823 43.13 -15.98 -41.32
CA GLY A 823 42.54 -15.25 -42.44
C GLY A 823 41.72 -16.14 -43.37
N ARG A 824 42.19 -17.35 -43.68
CA ARG A 824 41.43 -18.30 -44.50
C ARG A 824 40.18 -18.82 -43.79
N GLU A 825 40.29 -19.16 -42.50
CA GLU A 825 39.15 -19.60 -41.69
C GLU A 825 38.07 -18.52 -41.50
N LEU A 826 38.41 -17.26 -41.75
CA LEU A 826 37.53 -16.10 -41.64
C LEU A 826 37.24 -15.45 -43.01
N ASP A 827 37.36 -16.21 -44.12
CA ASP A 827 37.10 -15.77 -45.50
C ASP A 827 37.84 -14.50 -45.96
N GLY A 828 39.01 -14.23 -45.37
CA GLY A 828 39.82 -13.05 -45.67
C GLY A 828 39.27 -11.76 -45.08
N ASP A 829 38.32 -11.81 -44.15
CA ASP A 829 37.76 -10.62 -43.50
C ASP A 829 38.80 -9.95 -42.59
N THR A 830 39.37 -8.84 -43.08
CA THR A 830 40.41 -8.08 -42.38
C THR A 830 39.96 -7.50 -41.04
N VAL A 831 38.65 -7.23 -40.85
CA VAL A 831 38.12 -6.71 -39.59
C VAL A 831 38.12 -7.83 -38.54
N MET A 832 37.62 -9.01 -38.90
CA MET A 832 37.61 -10.17 -38.01
C MET A 832 39.02 -10.62 -37.63
N VAL A 833 39.93 -10.74 -38.60
CA VAL A 833 41.33 -11.11 -38.34
C VAL A 833 42.00 -10.07 -37.44
N GLY A 834 41.78 -8.78 -37.72
CA GLY A 834 42.32 -7.69 -36.91
C GLY A 834 41.78 -7.68 -35.47
N ALA A 835 40.54 -8.11 -35.25
CA ALA A 835 39.98 -8.25 -33.91
C ALA A 835 40.68 -9.36 -33.10
N ILE A 836 40.91 -10.52 -33.70
CA ILE A 836 41.62 -11.65 -33.06
C ILE A 836 43.07 -11.25 -32.72
N GLU A 837 43.76 -10.57 -33.63
CA GLU A 837 45.11 -10.04 -33.42
C GLU A 837 45.16 -9.02 -32.28
N LYS A 838 44.28 -8.00 -32.29
CA LYS A 838 44.25 -6.96 -31.24
C LYS A 838 43.90 -7.48 -29.84
N LEU A 839 43.19 -8.61 -29.75
CA LEU A 839 42.93 -9.28 -28.47
C LEU A 839 44.13 -10.08 -27.93
N GLY A 840 45.21 -10.18 -28.70
CA GLY A 840 46.42 -10.95 -28.36
C GLY A 840 46.21 -12.46 -28.44
N LEU A 841 45.20 -12.93 -29.17
CA LEU A 841 44.89 -14.36 -29.27
C LEU A 841 45.87 -15.12 -30.18
N LEU A 842 46.73 -14.40 -30.93
CA LEU A 842 47.80 -14.97 -31.76
C LEU A 842 49.19 -14.86 -31.10
N ASP A 843 49.25 -14.32 -29.88
CA ASP A 843 50.50 -14.09 -29.16
C ASP A 843 50.92 -15.30 -28.31
N ASP A 844 52.18 -15.30 -27.88
CA ASP A 844 52.74 -16.29 -26.95
C ASP A 844 52.36 -16.01 -25.50
N ILE A 845 51.11 -15.60 -25.26
CA ILE A 845 50.55 -15.36 -23.92
C ILE A 845 50.10 -16.71 -23.36
N PRO A 846 50.54 -17.12 -22.15
CA PRO A 846 50.09 -18.36 -21.52
C PRO A 846 48.57 -18.41 -21.31
N VAL A 847 47.97 -19.57 -21.55
CA VAL A 847 46.52 -19.80 -21.39
C VAL A 847 46.22 -20.32 -20.00
N LEU A 848 45.34 -19.63 -19.26
CA LEU A 848 44.76 -20.20 -18.04
C LEU A 848 43.60 -21.14 -18.40
N LYS A 849 43.88 -22.44 -18.38
CA LYS A 849 42.93 -23.48 -18.79
C LYS A 849 41.72 -23.56 -17.87
N GLN A 850 40.52 -23.46 -18.45
CA GLN A 850 39.24 -23.61 -17.74
C GLN A 850 38.42 -24.81 -18.26
N GLY A 851 39.06 -25.78 -18.93
CA GLY A 851 38.42 -27.02 -19.41
C GLY A 851 37.77 -26.90 -20.79
N SER A 852 37.00 -25.84 -21.06
CA SER A 852 36.39 -25.55 -22.38
C SER A 852 36.97 -24.29 -23.02
N PRO A 853 36.93 -24.15 -24.37
CA PRO A 853 37.29 -22.91 -25.05
C PRO A 853 36.49 -21.70 -24.52
N LEU A 854 35.17 -21.84 -24.39
CA LEU A 854 34.28 -20.80 -23.87
C LEU A 854 34.70 -20.31 -22.48
N ASP A 855 34.93 -21.20 -21.52
CA ASP A 855 35.29 -20.82 -20.16
C ASP A 855 36.67 -20.16 -20.13
N THR A 856 37.59 -20.64 -20.97
CA THR A 856 38.97 -20.16 -21.07
C THR A 856 39.01 -18.75 -21.65
N ILE A 857 38.33 -18.49 -22.78
CA ILE A 857 38.25 -17.14 -23.36
C ILE A 857 37.43 -16.19 -22.48
N SER A 858 36.37 -16.68 -21.81
CA SER A 858 35.58 -15.87 -20.87
C SER A 858 36.47 -15.35 -19.74
N HIS A 859 37.30 -16.20 -19.14
CA HIS A 859 38.24 -15.79 -18.10
C HIS A 859 39.26 -14.75 -18.60
N TYR A 860 39.79 -14.97 -19.80
CA TYR A 860 40.76 -14.06 -20.41
C TYR A 860 40.18 -12.68 -20.71
N LEU A 861 38.99 -12.64 -21.33
CA LEU A 861 38.29 -11.39 -21.66
C LEU A 861 37.80 -10.64 -20.42
N ASN A 862 37.44 -11.34 -19.35
CA ASN A 862 37.01 -10.71 -18.09
C ASN A 862 38.05 -9.73 -17.54
N LYS A 863 39.33 -10.07 -17.65
CA LYS A 863 40.44 -9.23 -17.18
C LYS A 863 40.83 -8.15 -18.19
N ARG A 864 40.83 -8.51 -19.47
CA ARG A 864 41.26 -7.64 -20.58
C ARG A 864 40.28 -6.52 -20.88
N LEU A 865 38.98 -6.79 -20.78
CA LEU A 865 37.90 -5.88 -21.15
C LEU A 865 37.07 -5.48 -19.92
N ALA A 866 37.72 -5.36 -18.76
CA ALA A 866 37.13 -4.76 -17.57
C ALA A 866 37.06 -3.23 -17.71
N PHE A 867 36.14 -2.61 -16.97
CA PHE A 867 36.12 -1.16 -16.81
C PHE A 867 37.32 -0.69 -16.01
N GLU A 868 38.01 0.33 -16.52
CA GLU A 868 39.11 1.00 -15.85
C GLU A 868 38.60 2.12 -14.95
N ARG A 869 39.47 2.61 -14.06
CA ARG A 869 39.11 3.68 -13.12
C ARG A 869 38.80 4.97 -13.91
N GLY A 870 37.60 5.51 -13.69
CA GLY A 870 37.13 6.76 -14.33
C GLY A 870 36.34 6.54 -15.60
N GLU A 871 36.32 5.32 -16.14
CA GLU A 871 35.41 4.95 -17.23
C GLU A 871 33.98 4.80 -16.71
N ARG A 872 33.03 4.98 -17.63
CA ARG A 872 31.60 4.90 -17.35
C ARG A 872 30.95 3.87 -18.24
N ASP A 873 29.95 3.19 -17.72
CA ASP A 873 29.03 2.40 -18.52
C ASP A 873 27.83 3.26 -18.96
N LEU A 874 27.02 2.68 -19.83
CA LEU A 874 25.87 3.26 -20.47
C LEU A 874 24.79 2.19 -20.59
N VAL A 875 23.56 2.53 -20.21
CA VAL A 875 22.37 1.76 -20.54
C VAL A 875 21.58 2.53 -21.58
N VAL A 876 21.20 1.83 -22.64
CA VAL A 876 20.27 2.32 -23.67
C VAL A 876 19.15 1.31 -23.85
N LEU A 877 17.91 1.76 -23.66
CA LEU A 877 16.69 1.01 -23.94
C LEU A 877 15.83 1.83 -24.90
N ARG A 878 15.30 1.17 -25.92
CA ARG A 878 14.46 1.74 -26.97
C ARG A 878 13.23 0.88 -27.17
N HIS A 879 12.05 1.46 -27.04
CA HIS A 879 10.80 0.90 -27.57
C HIS A 879 10.37 1.65 -28.81
N GLU A 880 9.91 0.91 -29.81
CA GLU A 880 9.28 1.40 -31.03
C GLU A 880 7.91 0.76 -31.13
N ILE A 881 6.89 1.60 -31.04
CA ILE A 881 5.48 1.21 -31.01
C ILE A 881 4.80 1.86 -32.20
N VAL A 882 4.04 1.07 -32.95
CA VAL A 882 3.10 1.58 -33.96
C VAL A 882 1.70 1.38 -33.44
N ALA A 883 0.98 2.47 -33.24
CA ALA A 883 -0.41 2.47 -32.80
C ALA A 883 -1.33 2.81 -33.99
N CYS A 884 -2.50 2.19 -34.02
CA CYS A 884 -3.58 2.48 -34.96
C CYS A 884 -4.81 2.93 -34.17
N TRP A 885 -5.28 4.15 -34.45
CA TRP A 885 -6.41 4.78 -33.78
C TRP A 885 -7.74 4.43 -34.46
N GLN A 886 -8.86 4.71 -33.79
CA GLN A 886 -10.19 4.39 -34.31
C GLN A 886 -10.54 5.13 -35.62
N ASP A 887 -9.94 6.29 -35.86
CA ASP A 887 -10.07 7.05 -37.11
C ASP A 887 -9.18 6.51 -38.24
N GLY A 888 -8.45 5.42 -37.99
CA GLY A 888 -7.55 4.77 -38.93
C GLY A 888 -6.18 5.43 -39.06
N LYS A 889 -5.91 6.52 -38.33
CA LYS A 889 -4.59 7.15 -38.32
C LYS A 889 -3.59 6.28 -37.60
N ARG A 890 -2.35 6.30 -38.11
CA ARG A 890 -1.24 5.57 -37.49
C ARG A 890 -0.24 6.52 -36.86
N GLU A 891 0.17 6.17 -35.66
CA GLU A 891 1.17 6.90 -34.88
C GLU A 891 2.38 6.00 -34.66
N PHE A 892 3.57 6.57 -34.86
CA PHE A 892 4.79 5.98 -34.36
C PHE A 892 5.15 6.64 -33.04
N ARG A 893 5.42 5.80 -32.04
CA ARG A 893 5.83 6.22 -30.70
C ARG A 893 7.14 5.56 -30.33
N GLY A 894 8.12 6.38 -29.96
CA GLY A 894 9.46 5.97 -29.64
C GLY A 894 9.84 6.36 -28.21
N ILE A 895 10.07 5.38 -27.34
CA ILE A 895 10.43 5.60 -25.93
C ILE A 895 11.92 5.27 -25.76
N ASN A 896 12.69 6.23 -25.25
CA ASN A 896 14.14 6.12 -25.07
C ASN A 896 14.51 6.26 -23.60
N LEU A 897 15.20 5.28 -23.04
CA LEU A 897 15.88 5.42 -21.76
C LEU A 897 17.39 5.37 -21.99
N VAL A 898 18.08 6.45 -21.61
CA VAL A 898 19.54 6.57 -21.75
C VAL A 898 20.10 6.96 -20.38
N VAL A 899 20.85 6.06 -19.75
CA VAL A 899 21.41 6.26 -18.41
C VAL A 899 22.92 6.05 -18.47
N TYR A 900 23.69 7.06 -18.07
CA TYR A 900 25.14 6.93 -17.90
C TYR A 900 25.49 6.59 -16.46
N GLY A 901 26.55 5.80 -16.29
CA GLY A 901 27.21 5.63 -14.99
C GLY A 901 27.67 6.99 -14.45
N GLY A 902 27.50 7.20 -13.15
CA GLY A 902 27.87 8.47 -12.52
C GLY A 902 29.37 8.58 -12.23
N THR A 903 29.86 9.81 -12.13
CA THR A 903 30.82 10.26 -11.11
C THR A 903 30.04 11.23 -10.23
N SER A 904 29.58 10.80 -9.05
CA SER A 904 28.78 11.55 -8.05
C SER A 904 27.64 12.46 -8.59
N SER A 905 26.38 12.05 -8.43
CA SER A 905 25.23 12.95 -8.68
C SER A 905 25.10 13.98 -7.55
N PRO A 906 24.78 15.26 -7.82
CA PRO A 906 24.52 16.25 -6.78
C PRO A 906 23.24 15.98 -5.97
N LEU A 907 22.37 15.09 -6.44
CA LEU A 907 21.10 14.73 -5.79
C LEU A 907 21.22 13.55 -4.82
N SER A 908 22.22 12.68 -5.01
CA SER A 908 22.62 11.65 -4.06
C SER A 908 23.66 12.27 -3.13
N GLY A 909 23.22 12.77 -1.97
CA GLY A 909 24.06 13.46 -0.97
C GLY A 909 25.24 12.65 -0.40
N ASP A 910 25.50 11.47 -0.96
CA ASP A 910 26.38 10.41 -0.49
C ASP A 910 27.64 10.21 -1.39
N GLY A 911 27.82 10.99 -2.45
CA GLY A 911 29.10 11.07 -3.17
C GLY A 911 29.56 9.76 -3.87
N HIS A 912 28.72 8.73 -3.92
CA HIS A 912 29.03 7.44 -4.52
C HIS A 912 28.58 7.34 -5.99
N ALA A 913 29.49 6.87 -6.83
CA ALA A 913 29.33 6.74 -8.27
C ALA A 913 28.89 5.31 -8.64
N TYR A 914 27.58 5.08 -8.85
CA TYR A 914 27.09 3.79 -9.37
C TYR A 914 27.12 3.75 -10.90
N SER A 915 27.39 2.55 -11.44
CA SER A 915 27.24 2.25 -12.86
C SER A 915 25.76 2.33 -13.27
N ALA A 916 25.50 2.67 -14.54
CA ALA A 916 24.14 2.70 -15.10
C ALA A 916 23.45 1.35 -14.91
N MET A 917 24.14 0.25 -15.23
CA MET A 917 23.61 -1.10 -15.07
C MET A 917 23.21 -1.40 -13.62
N ALA A 918 24.06 -1.03 -12.64
CA ALA A 918 23.75 -1.26 -11.24
C ALA A 918 22.52 -0.45 -10.80
N LYS A 919 22.39 0.80 -11.24
CA LYS A 919 21.21 1.64 -10.92
C LYS A 919 19.92 1.06 -11.52
N THR A 920 19.95 0.75 -12.81
CA THR A 920 18.76 0.30 -13.54
C THR A 920 18.35 -1.14 -13.21
N VAL A 921 19.16 -1.89 -12.48
CA VAL A 921 18.79 -3.22 -11.95
C VAL A 921 18.48 -3.16 -10.45
N GLY A 922 19.34 -2.49 -9.68
CA GLY A 922 19.24 -2.43 -8.22
C GLY A 922 18.05 -1.61 -7.73
N TYR A 923 17.80 -0.43 -8.29
CA TYR A 923 16.68 0.41 -7.84
C TYR A 923 15.30 -0.21 -8.10
N PRO A 924 14.98 -0.76 -9.30
CA PRO A 924 13.70 -1.43 -9.50
C PRO A 924 13.49 -2.57 -8.49
N ALA A 925 14.48 -3.44 -8.30
CA ALA A 925 14.39 -4.53 -7.34
C ALA A 925 14.23 -4.05 -5.89
N ALA A 926 14.91 -2.98 -5.48
CA ALA A 926 14.79 -2.39 -4.14
C ALA A 926 13.41 -1.75 -3.90
N ILE A 927 12.91 -1.01 -4.89
CA ILE A 927 11.59 -0.39 -4.86
C ILE A 927 10.52 -1.48 -4.73
N THR A 928 10.59 -2.53 -5.55
CA THR A 928 9.66 -3.66 -5.49
C THR A 928 9.75 -4.39 -4.14
N ALA A 929 10.95 -4.65 -3.63
CA ALA A 929 11.13 -5.28 -2.32
C ALA A 929 10.48 -4.45 -1.21
N LYS A 930 10.63 -3.11 -1.25
CA LYS A 930 9.96 -2.22 -0.32
C LYS A 930 8.44 -2.24 -0.48
N MET A 931 7.92 -2.24 -1.70
CA MET A 931 6.47 -2.36 -1.96
C MET A 931 5.89 -3.66 -1.40
N VAL A 932 6.61 -4.77 -1.47
CA VAL A 932 6.18 -6.04 -0.86
C VAL A 932 6.22 -5.95 0.68
N LEU A 933 7.28 -5.38 1.26
CA LEU A 933 7.42 -5.19 2.71
C LEU A 933 6.33 -4.28 3.32
N ASP A 934 5.95 -3.24 2.58
CA ASP A 934 4.96 -2.24 2.94
C ASP A 934 3.52 -2.69 2.60
N GLY A 935 3.35 -3.91 2.07
CA GLY A 935 2.05 -4.50 1.77
C GLY A 935 1.35 -3.87 0.56
N GLU A 936 2.08 -3.18 -0.30
CA GLU A 936 1.56 -2.61 -1.54
C GLU A 936 1.34 -3.65 -2.65
N ILE A 937 2.18 -4.70 -2.66
CA ILE A 937 2.04 -5.87 -3.54
C ILE A 937 1.65 -7.05 -2.64
N GLN A 938 0.40 -7.50 -2.78
CA GLN A 938 -0.18 -8.52 -1.89
C GLN A 938 -0.54 -9.82 -2.61
N SER A 939 -0.50 -9.82 -3.95
CA SER A 939 -0.89 -10.97 -4.77
C SER A 939 0.07 -12.14 -4.55
N PRO A 940 -0.40 -13.29 -4.02
CA PRO A 940 0.48 -14.42 -3.79
C PRO A 940 0.74 -15.20 -5.10
N GLY A 941 1.82 -15.97 -5.14
CA GLY A 941 2.27 -16.70 -6.32
C GLY A 941 3.47 -16.07 -7.02
N MET A 942 3.66 -16.45 -8.28
CA MET A 942 4.66 -15.85 -9.17
C MET A 942 4.09 -14.59 -9.80
N VAL A 943 4.60 -13.44 -9.38
CA VAL A 943 4.11 -12.11 -9.78
C VAL A 943 5.07 -11.49 -10.81
N TYR A 944 4.49 -10.82 -11.80
CA TYR A 944 5.18 -10.01 -12.80
C TYR A 944 4.76 -8.54 -12.65
N PRO A 945 5.63 -7.57 -12.96
CA PRO A 945 5.32 -6.15 -12.79
C PRO A 945 4.55 -5.59 -13.99
N LEU A 946 3.44 -6.25 -14.36
CA LEU A 946 2.67 -5.92 -15.56
C LEU A 946 1.36 -5.21 -15.25
N SER A 947 0.88 -5.29 -14.01
CA SER A 947 -0.37 -4.63 -13.62
C SER A 947 -0.14 -3.16 -13.24
N PRO A 948 -1.09 -2.25 -13.55
CA PRO A 948 -0.94 -0.80 -13.29
C PRO A 948 -0.64 -0.43 -11.84
N ASP A 949 -1.18 -1.21 -10.89
CA ASP A 949 -0.95 -1.03 -9.45
C ASP A 949 0.48 -1.37 -9.00
N ILE A 950 1.25 -2.06 -9.86
CA ILE A 950 2.66 -2.39 -9.65
C ILE A 950 3.57 -1.48 -10.48
N TYR A 951 3.39 -1.40 -11.80
CA TYR A 951 4.37 -0.72 -12.66
C TYR A 951 4.35 0.81 -12.51
N LYS A 952 3.17 1.45 -12.31
CA LYS A 952 3.09 2.91 -12.19
C LYS A 952 3.81 3.43 -10.93
N PRO A 953 3.61 2.85 -9.73
CA PRO A 953 4.40 3.25 -8.57
C PRO A 953 5.91 3.03 -8.74
N ILE A 954 6.32 1.94 -9.40
CA ILE A 954 7.75 1.68 -9.66
C ILE A 954 8.33 2.77 -10.58
N LEU A 955 7.68 3.08 -11.71
CA LEU A 955 8.12 4.14 -12.63
C LEU A 955 8.18 5.51 -11.94
N SER A 956 7.16 5.86 -11.14
CA SER A 956 7.13 7.10 -10.38
C SER A 956 8.31 7.23 -9.40
N ARG A 957 8.65 6.14 -8.69
CA ARG A 957 9.78 6.10 -7.76
C ARG A 957 11.13 6.11 -8.48
N LEU A 958 11.25 5.41 -9.61
CA LEU A 958 12.45 5.44 -10.47
C LEU A 958 12.73 6.84 -11.04
N ALA A 959 11.68 7.59 -11.39
CA ALA A 959 11.82 8.98 -11.81
C ALA A 959 12.42 9.86 -10.70
N GLY A 960 12.09 9.57 -9.43
CA GLY A 960 12.70 10.21 -8.25
C GLY A 960 14.20 9.94 -8.11
N GLU A 961 14.68 8.80 -8.62
CA GLU A 961 16.11 8.45 -8.67
C GLU A 961 16.82 8.95 -9.95
N GLY A 962 16.11 9.74 -10.78
CA GLY A 962 16.63 10.29 -12.04
C GLY A 962 16.65 9.30 -13.21
N ILE A 963 15.94 8.17 -13.11
CA ILE A 963 15.75 7.22 -14.21
C ILE A 963 14.45 7.57 -14.91
N VAL A 964 14.54 8.42 -15.95
CA VAL A 964 13.38 8.96 -16.65
C VAL A 964 13.51 8.68 -18.16
N PRO A 965 12.49 8.07 -18.79
CA PRO A 965 12.46 7.89 -20.24
C PRO A 965 12.14 9.21 -20.96
N VAL A 966 12.53 9.30 -22.23
CA VAL A 966 12.13 10.37 -23.14
C VAL A 966 11.28 9.76 -24.25
N GLU A 967 10.05 10.26 -24.37
CA GLU A 967 9.10 9.83 -25.39
C GLU A 967 9.06 10.82 -26.56
N LYS A 968 8.91 10.28 -27.77
CA LYS A 968 8.61 11.05 -28.99
C LYS A 968 7.55 10.31 -29.80
N ALA A 969 6.48 10.99 -30.16
CA ALA A 969 5.43 10.47 -31.03
C ALA A 969 5.28 11.35 -32.28
N TYR A 970 4.95 10.74 -33.41
CA TYR A 970 4.59 11.44 -34.65
C TYR A 970 3.61 10.62 -35.49
N SER A 971 2.78 11.32 -36.26
CA SER A 971 1.87 10.72 -37.23
C SER A 971 2.67 10.08 -38.37
N LEU A 972 2.36 8.83 -38.70
CA LEU A 972 2.91 8.15 -39.88
C LEU A 972 2.22 8.58 -41.18
N ASP A 973 1.08 9.27 -41.09
CA ASP A 973 0.32 9.73 -42.24
C ASP A 973 0.73 11.13 -42.71
N ASP A 974 1.47 11.89 -41.88
CA ASP A 974 1.98 13.24 -42.20
C ASP A 974 3.27 13.22 -43.06
N HIS A 975 3.82 12.04 -43.32
CA HIS A 975 5.04 11.82 -44.12
C HIS A 975 4.77 11.22 -45.52
N LYS A 976 3.52 11.27 -45.99
CA LYS A 976 3.15 10.89 -47.36
C LYS A 976 3.25 12.03 -48.36
#